data_AF-A0A1X2IVA8-F1
#
_entry.id   AF-A0A1X2IVA8-F1
#
_cell.length_a   1.000
_cell.length_b   1.000
_cell.length_c   1.000
_cell.angle_alpha   90.00
_cell.angle_beta   90.00
_cell.angle_gamma   90.00
#
_symmetry.space_group_name_H-M   'P 1'
#
loop_
_entity.id
_entity.type
_entity.pdbx_description
1 polymer ?
#
loop_
_entity_poly.entity_id
_entity_poly.type
_entity_poly.pdbx_seq_one_letter_code
_entity_poly.pdbx_strand_id
1 'polypeptide(L)'
;MEEAIYPEDIQKTRRLILSTCTALGGFDNLITEEGDFKRVYSVGDEALACLKDLKRIIRADELLTRDVLIELNVLETDLIPIMLINSKMATATAERFILACVEIIVPLTWPIPQKPEEMDVYQDPNLLHSYRKLKLKLLEKGVFEAVLRLCVKSLRIPYRDRSTRDQSIIRLTLYFWRNLTAIVDPKATVIASSEQYQLSKLQERLLIRFHESNVLELLLTMASTAGTTDSNEWHIILLEIVYNLLKFSDAKETAFTKEEKDKSATKPATSNKLSALLESENNNKRRKLQSAPSRHNRFGGAYTLEGWDGSKLVTHKQSGGYAPLDQLISLQKKNRAGLKRKQIDEIGTYSSYEDPTALLYLKRFGLSFWNHALIVTFYLSILKDMQREDKSIVEQDYARFYYTQGWFLELFMYEYSTVKAKQREQEKQNQEAAKDQLILPNRSQQQSLDSTNNARTASSDESPPLGKARDDITTTTTTNQKESTMQDENVSTLDYDLIANAMDLGMFWACMRRIRICIDGKLWFDVQVTADCLRRLLAILGIMGRSPESEYRDVAEYIQSNIYHEQSTLDIFPDLIRTYSNQSFGYIATTMKLIHTMLKMLEQYCKKQQVTFVRKKKPQRKLKAKSSDTSGPADKEMDADDSDGSQTEEDRDREIAYREHVFSFESFEKRFATYDFVRVSCILLEEYQYLQPEVLHAITNVFHRIMVKTKVEHLFWKLPTLELFNRILQDRAYIPKSVAFDELVRFIRYVVRQFFKKAETYPLLFIEILFKIEPCRIVQNKNPSITE
;
A
#
# COMPACT_ATOMS: atom_id res chain seq x y z
N MET A 1 -43.71 31.04 3.62
CA MET A 1 -42.97 31.80 4.64
C MET A 1 -43.36 31.18 5.96
N GLU A 2 -42.61 30.17 6.40
CA GLU A 2 -42.72 29.62 7.75
C GLU A 2 -41.49 30.11 8.49
N GLU A 3 -41.66 31.11 9.35
CA GLU A 3 -40.60 31.52 10.26
C GLU A 3 -40.43 30.40 11.28
N ALA A 4 -39.32 29.67 11.19
CA ALA A 4 -38.96 28.68 12.20
C ALA A 4 -38.80 29.42 13.56
N ILE A 5 -39.69 29.11 14.50
CA ILE A 5 -39.68 29.69 15.85
C ILE A 5 -38.48 29.10 16.61
N TYR A 6 -37.31 29.70 16.43
CA TYR A 6 -36.17 29.46 17.30
C TYR A 6 -36.51 29.98 18.70
N PRO A 7 -36.31 29.20 19.78
CA PRO A 7 -36.52 29.67 21.15
C PRO A 7 -35.66 30.92 21.41
N GLU A 8 -36.22 31.89 22.14
CA GLU A 8 -35.63 33.23 22.27
C GLU A 8 -34.16 33.21 22.71
N ASP A 9 -33.77 32.25 23.53
CA ASP A 9 -32.43 32.16 24.11
C ASP A 9 -31.36 31.83 23.05
N ILE A 10 -31.71 31.09 21.99
CA ILE A 10 -30.85 30.89 20.82
C ILE A 10 -30.61 32.23 20.10
N GLN A 11 -31.65 33.07 19.98
CA GLN A 11 -31.51 34.39 19.37
C GLN A 11 -30.69 35.34 20.24
N LYS A 12 -30.82 35.27 21.58
CA LYS A 12 -30.00 36.04 22.53
C LYS A 12 -28.52 35.66 22.38
N THR A 13 -28.20 34.36 22.36
CA THR A 13 -26.83 33.86 22.14
C THR A 13 -26.28 34.28 20.79
N ARG A 14 -27.07 34.18 19.71
CA ARG A 14 -26.67 34.64 18.36
C ARG A 14 -26.36 36.15 18.30
N ARG A 15 -27.15 36.99 18.98
CA ARG A 15 -26.88 38.44 19.09
C ARG A 15 -25.62 38.74 19.90
N LEU A 16 -25.36 37.98 20.97
CA LEU A 16 -24.13 38.10 21.77
C LEU A 16 -22.88 37.73 20.95
N ILE A 17 -22.94 36.64 20.17
CA ILE A 17 -21.86 36.24 19.25
C ILE A 17 -21.63 37.32 18.20
N LEU A 18 -22.70 37.85 17.58
CA LEU A 18 -22.57 38.94 16.60
C LEU A 18 -21.86 40.17 17.20
N SER A 19 -22.31 40.62 18.38
CA SER A 19 -21.73 41.79 19.07
C SER A 19 -20.26 41.60 19.44
N THR A 20 -19.87 40.40 19.87
CA THR A 20 -18.47 40.09 20.23
C THR A 20 -17.59 39.94 19.00
N CYS A 21 -18.11 39.44 17.87
CA CYS A 21 -17.39 39.40 16.61
C CYS A 21 -17.16 40.80 16.03
N THR A 22 -18.16 41.68 16.04
CA THR A 22 -17.99 43.08 15.57
C THR A 22 -16.99 43.90 16.40
N ALA A 23 -16.67 43.46 17.62
CA ALA A 23 -15.69 44.11 18.49
C ALA A 23 -14.24 43.62 18.27
N LEU A 24 -14.00 42.62 17.40
CA LEU A 24 -12.66 42.10 17.11
C LEU A 24 -11.80 43.06 16.29
N GLY A 25 -12.42 43.85 15.41
CA GLY A 25 -11.73 44.75 14.49
C GLY A 25 -12.46 44.91 13.17
N GLY A 26 -11.73 45.37 12.14
CA GLY A 26 -12.27 45.55 10.80
C GLY A 26 -11.19 45.79 9.76
N PHE A 27 -11.58 45.91 8.49
CA PHE A 27 -10.66 46.24 7.40
C PHE A 27 -10.73 47.73 7.06
N ASP A 28 -9.66 48.46 7.36
CA ASP A 28 -9.48 49.85 6.93
C ASP A 28 -8.76 49.92 5.57
N ASN A 29 -9.17 50.87 4.74
CA ASN A 29 -8.52 51.15 3.47
C ASN A 29 -7.49 52.26 3.67
N LEU A 30 -6.24 51.89 3.91
CA LEU A 30 -5.13 52.86 3.99
C LEU A 30 -4.66 53.19 2.57
N ILE A 31 -4.57 54.48 2.27
CA ILE A 31 -3.96 54.97 1.03
C ILE A 31 -2.45 55.00 1.26
N THR A 32 -1.71 54.24 0.47
CA THR A 32 -0.24 54.21 0.52
C THR A 32 0.30 55.52 -0.09
N GLU A 33 1.52 55.94 0.26
CA GLU A 33 2.13 57.20 -0.26
C GLU A 33 2.23 57.25 -1.79
N GLU A 34 2.22 56.08 -2.46
CA GLU A 34 2.22 55.93 -3.92
C GLU A 34 0.81 56.01 -4.57
N GLY A 35 -0.24 56.24 -3.78
CA GLY A 35 -1.63 56.33 -4.22
C GLY A 35 -2.40 55.00 -4.26
N ASP A 36 -1.73 53.88 -4.02
CA ASP A 36 -2.34 52.54 -4.01
C ASP A 36 -3.17 52.28 -2.75
N PHE A 37 -4.41 51.81 -2.94
CA PHE A 37 -5.31 51.39 -1.88
C PHE A 37 -4.87 50.05 -1.28
N LYS A 38 -4.41 50.07 -0.03
CA LYS A 38 -4.04 48.87 0.71
C LYS A 38 -5.05 48.60 1.83
N ARG A 39 -5.83 47.53 1.67
CA ARG A 39 -6.76 47.05 2.70
C ARG A 39 -5.96 46.41 3.84
N VAL A 40 -5.96 47.03 5.01
CA VAL A 40 -5.24 46.59 6.20
C VAL A 40 -6.24 46.36 7.32
N TYR A 41 -6.12 45.23 8.03
CA TYR A 41 -6.99 44.93 9.15
C TYR A 41 -6.53 45.71 10.41
N SER A 42 -7.43 46.45 11.04
CA SER A 42 -7.23 47.11 12.32
C SER A 42 -7.84 46.25 13.43
N VAL A 43 -7.05 45.99 14.48
CA VAL A 43 -7.47 45.17 15.62
C VAL A 43 -8.16 46.08 16.64
N GLY A 44 -9.33 45.68 17.14
CA GLY A 44 -10.07 46.43 18.16
C GLY A 44 -9.36 46.46 19.52
N ASP A 45 -9.53 47.55 20.27
CA ASP A 45 -8.83 47.79 21.54
C ASP A 45 -9.03 46.66 22.58
N GLU A 46 -10.25 46.11 22.65
CA GLU A 46 -10.60 45.02 23.57
C GLU A 46 -10.56 43.61 22.92
N ALA A 47 -10.04 43.46 21.70
CA ALA A 47 -10.13 42.21 20.93
C ALA A 47 -9.61 40.97 21.69
N LEU A 48 -8.60 41.10 22.56
CA LEU A 48 -8.11 39.99 23.38
C LEU A 48 -9.11 39.54 24.47
N ALA A 49 -9.96 40.45 24.96
CA ALA A 49 -11.09 40.11 25.84
C ALA A 49 -12.20 39.44 25.03
N CYS A 50 -12.58 40.01 23.89
CA CYS A 50 -13.58 39.45 22.98
C CYS A 50 -13.25 38.00 22.56
N LEU A 51 -12.00 37.69 22.22
CA LEU A 51 -11.55 36.32 21.92
C LEU A 51 -11.69 35.37 23.12
N LYS A 52 -11.44 35.83 24.35
CA LYS A 52 -11.63 35.01 25.57
C LYS A 52 -13.11 34.79 25.89
N ASP A 53 -13.96 35.77 25.60
CA ASP A 53 -15.39 35.65 25.81
C ASP A 53 -16.02 34.75 24.75
N LEU A 54 -15.62 34.85 23.47
CA LEU A 54 -15.96 33.86 22.43
C LEU A 54 -15.56 32.44 22.84
N LYS A 55 -14.35 32.25 23.37
CA LYS A 55 -13.92 30.96 23.94
C LYS A 55 -14.79 30.50 25.13
N ARG A 56 -15.31 31.41 25.95
CA ARG A 56 -16.25 31.08 27.03
C ARG A 56 -17.61 30.66 26.47
N ILE A 57 -18.09 31.33 25.42
CA ILE A 57 -19.36 31.03 24.75
C ILE A 57 -19.30 29.65 24.06
N ILE A 58 -18.22 29.35 23.32
CA ILE A 58 -17.99 28.03 22.69
C ILE A 58 -18.01 26.89 23.74
N ARG A 59 -17.49 27.13 24.94
CA ARG A 59 -17.51 26.16 26.04
C ARG A 59 -18.88 25.98 26.71
N ALA A 60 -19.80 26.92 26.52
CA ALA A 60 -21.15 26.85 27.06
C ALA A 60 -22.12 26.16 26.08
N ASP A 61 -22.01 26.46 24.79
CA ASP A 61 -22.78 25.83 23.72
C ASP A 61 -21.92 25.71 22.45
N GLU A 62 -21.29 24.54 22.27
CA GLU A 62 -20.34 24.31 21.17
C GLU A 62 -21.03 24.27 19.80
N LEU A 63 -22.20 23.63 19.71
CA LEU A 63 -22.89 23.39 18.44
C LEU A 63 -23.46 24.69 17.86
N LEU A 64 -24.27 25.43 18.64
CA LEU A 64 -24.86 26.67 18.17
C LEU A 64 -23.79 27.71 17.84
N THR A 65 -22.78 27.83 18.71
CA THR A 65 -21.72 28.84 18.53
C THR A 65 -20.89 28.55 17.28
N ARG A 66 -20.54 27.28 17.04
CA ARG A 66 -19.83 26.89 15.82
C ARG A 66 -20.62 27.27 14.57
N ASP A 67 -21.91 26.90 14.52
CA ASP A 67 -22.71 27.09 13.31
C ASP A 67 -22.95 28.59 13.01
N VAL A 68 -23.13 29.42 14.04
CA VAL A 68 -23.20 30.90 13.93
C VAL A 68 -21.85 31.50 13.49
N LEU A 69 -20.72 31.06 14.05
CA LEU A 69 -19.39 31.55 13.66
C LEU A 69 -19.03 31.19 12.21
N ILE A 70 -19.50 30.02 11.74
CA ILE A 70 -19.39 29.60 10.33
C ILE A 70 -20.24 30.51 9.43
N GLU A 71 -21.49 30.77 9.79
CA GLU A 71 -22.38 31.65 9.00
C GLU A 71 -21.81 33.07 8.87
N LEU A 72 -21.23 33.60 9.94
CA LEU A 72 -20.60 34.92 9.98
C LEU A 72 -19.22 34.98 9.30
N ASN A 73 -18.65 33.85 8.89
CA ASN A 73 -17.32 33.74 8.25
C ASN A 73 -16.15 34.37 9.07
N VAL A 74 -16.27 34.42 10.39
CA VAL A 74 -15.33 35.08 11.35
C VAL A 74 -13.87 34.63 11.17
N LEU A 75 -13.68 33.39 10.67
CA LEU A 75 -12.37 32.86 10.34
C LEU A 75 -11.65 33.65 9.24
N GLU A 76 -12.36 33.99 8.17
CA GLU A 76 -11.84 34.71 7.00
C GLU A 76 -11.79 36.22 7.25
N THR A 77 -12.79 36.78 7.94
CA THR A 77 -12.89 38.22 8.18
C THR A 77 -11.91 38.69 9.24
N ASP A 78 -11.72 37.94 10.33
CA ASP A 78 -11.07 38.44 11.54
C ASP A 78 -9.91 37.55 12.00
N LEU A 79 -10.13 36.25 12.22
CA LEU A 79 -9.13 35.40 12.89
C LEU A 79 -7.84 35.22 12.08
N ILE A 80 -7.94 34.97 10.77
CA ILE A 80 -6.75 34.84 9.89
C ILE A 80 -5.99 36.19 9.81
N PRO A 81 -6.62 37.35 9.51
CA PRO A 81 -5.95 38.65 9.55
C PRO A 81 -5.28 38.98 10.89
N ILE A 82 -5.96 38.74 12.02
CA ILE A 82 -5.39 38.94 13.37
C ILE A 82 -4.15 38.06 13.55
N MET A 83 -4.18 36.79 13.14
CA MET A 83 -3.00 35.91 13.21
C MET A 83 -1.86 36.39 12.30
N LEU A 84 -2.13 36.82 11.07
CA LEU A 84 -1.11 37.23 10.10
C LEU A 84 -0.43 38.56 10.46
N ILE A 85 -1.16 39.51 11.06
CA ILE A 85 -0.59 40.75 11.60
C ILE A 85 0.32 40.43 12.80
N ASN A 86 -0.20 39.67 13.76
CA ASN A 86 0.56 39.28 14.95
C ASN A 86 1.76 38.36 14.62
N SER A 87 1.70 37.59 13.52
CA SER A 87 2.84 36.77 13.05
C SER A 87 4.06 37.61 12.64
N LYS A 88 3.86 38.88 12.23
CA LYS A 88 4.96 39.82 11.92
C LYS A 88 5.56 40.46 13.17
N MET A 89 4.82 40.51 14.28
CA MET A 89 5.23 41.17 15.52
C MET A 89 5.65 40.14 16.56
N ALA A 90 6.95 39.97 16.81
CA ALA A 90 7.48 38.98 17.76
C ALA A 90 7.31 39.39 19.25
N THR A 91 6.14 39.91 19.63
CA THR A 91 5.85 40.39 20.99
C THR A 91 5.08 39.36 21.82
N ALA A 92 5.26 39.39 23.15
CA ALA A 92 4.53 38.51 24.06
C ALA A 92 3.01 38.76 24.11
N THR A 93 2.55 39.92 23.63
CA THR A 93 1.13 40.23 23.39
C THR A 93 0.63 39.55 22.11
N ALA A 94 1.37 39.64 21.01
CA ALA A 94 1.05 38.95 19.75
C ALA A 94 0.94 37.42 19.92
N GLU A 95 1.82 36.80 20.69
CA GLU A 95 1.71 35.37 21.03
C GLU A 95 0.38 35.02 21.74
N ARG A 96 -0.13 35.92 22.59
CA ARG A 96 -1.41 35.72 23.30
C ARG A 96 -2.60 35.84 22.36
N PHE A 97 -2.55 36.76 21.38
CA PHE A 97 -3.55 36.83 20.31
C PHE A 97 -3.55 35.58 19.44
N ILE A 98 -2.38 35.12 18.97
CA ILE A 98 -2.25 33.91 18.16
C ILE A 98 -2.79 32.69 18.93
N LEU A 99 -2.41 32.51 20.20
CA LEU A 99 -2.94 31.44 21.04
C LEU A 99 -4.47 31.51 21.17
N ALA A 100 -5.04 32.70 21.44
CA ALA A 100 -6.48 32.87 21.59
C ALA A 100 -7.24 32.57 20.27
N CYS A 101 -6.67 32.92 19.11
CA CYS A 101 -7.22 32.56 17.80
C CYS A 101 -7.21 31.03 17.60
N VAL A 102 -6.08 30.36 17.87
CA VAL A 102 -5.98 28.89 17.74
C VAL A 102 -6.93 28.17 18.70
N GLU A 103 -7.12 28.68 19.92
CA GLU A 103 -8.08 28.16 20.89
C GLU A 103 -9.56 28.24 20.43
N ILE A 104 -9.88 29.10 19.45
CA ILE A 104 -11.21 29.20 18.81
C ILE A 104 -11.26 28.34 17.53
N ILE A 105 -10.18 28.35 16.73
CA ILE A 105 -10.09 27.62 15.46
C ILE A 105 -10.14 26.10 15.68
N VAL A 106 -9.56 25.57 16.76
CA VAL A 106 -9.58 24.12 17.04
C VAL A 106 -11.00 23.59 17.27
N PRO A 107 -11.84 24.15 18.17
CA PRO A 107 -13.26 23.79 18.23
C PRO A 107 -14.02 23.98 16.91
N LEU A 108 -13.81 25.12 16.24
CA LEU A 108 -14.46 25.43 14.95
C LEU A 108 -14.18 24.38 13.85
N THR A 109 -12.99 23.77 13.88
CA THR A 109 -12.55 22.76 12.92
C THR A 109 -12.71 21.32 13.43
N TRP A 110 -13.32 21.10 14.60
CA TRP A 110 -13.39 19.76 15.19
C TRP A 110 -14.17 18.79 14.29
N PRO A 111 -13.61 17.61 13.96
CA PRO A 111 -14.25 16.65 13.06
C PRO A 111 -15.63 16.25 13.54
N ILE A 112 -16.59 16.26 12.62
CA ILE A 112 -17.97 15.84 12.92
C ILE A 112 -17.95 14.32 13.15
N PRO A 113 -18.46 13.81 14.29
CA PRO A 113 -18.33 12.40 14.65
C PRO A 113 -19.08 11.50 13.65
N GLN A 114 -18.33 10.65 12.95
CA GLN A 114 -18.88 9.57 12.13
C GLN A 114 -19.24 8.39 13.03
N LYS A 115 -20.44 8.39 13.59
CA LYS A 115 -20.96 7.22 14.31
C LYS A 115 -21.32 6.12 13.31
N PRO A 116 -20.80 4.89 13.44
CA PRO A 116 -21.09 3.81 12.49
C PRO A 116 -22.56 3.35 12.51
N GLU A 117 -23.26 3.53 13.63
CA GLU A 117 -24.69 3.19 13.78
C GLU A 117 -25.64 4.22 13.13
N GLU A 118 -25.17 5.45 12.91
CA GLU A 118 -25.97 6.57 12.37
C GLU A 118 -25.64 6.87 10.90
N MET A 119 -25.12 5.88 10.14
CA MET A 119 -24.83 6.02 8.70
C MET A 119 -26.05 6.30 7.81
N ASP A 120 -27.28 6.11 8.32
CA ASP A 120 -28.54 6.51 7.68
C ASP A 120 -29.02 7.92 8.09
N VAL A 121 -28.36 8.59 9.04
CA VAL A 121 -28.64 9.99 9.38
C VAL A 121 -28.02 10.88 8.31
N TYR A 122 -28.88 11.61 7.59
CA TYR A 122 -28.46 12.54 6.54
C TYR A 122 -27.54 13.63 7.12
N GLN A 123 -26.23 13.45 6.95
CA GLN A 123 -25.25 14.46 7.29
C GLN A 123 -25.45 15.69 6.40
N ASP A 124 -25.74 16.85 7.00
CA ASP A 124 -26.02 18.09 6.28
C ASP A 124 -24.92 18.43 5.26
N PRO A 125 -25.21 18.35 3.94
CA PRO A 125 -24.19 18.57 2.91
C PRO A 125 -23.57 19.98 2.97
N ASN A 126 -24.37 20.94 3.45
CA ASN A 126 -23.98 22.33 3.64
C ASN A 126 -22.90 22.48 4.74
N LEU A 127 -23.04 21.78 5.87
CA LEU A 127 -22.07 21.86 6.96
C LEU A 127 -20.70 21.33 6.53
N LEU A 128 -20.67 20.17 5.85
CA LEU A 128 -19.42 19.59 5.33
C LEU A 128 -18.80 20.48 4.24
N HIS A 129 -19.60 21.17 3.44
CA HIS A 129 -19.12 22.17 2.47
C HIS A 129 -18.49 23.39 3.18
N SER A 130 -19.10 23.90 4.24
CA SER A 130 -18.53 24.96 5.07
C SER A 130 -17.19 24.57 5.69
N TYR A 131 -17.08 23.37 6.30
CA TYR A 131 -15.81 22.86 6.83
C TYR A 131 -14.69 22.81 5.77
N ARG A 132 -15.01 22.44 4.52
CA ARG A 132 -14.06 22.47 3.39
C ARG A 132 -13.63 23.89 3.01
N LYS A 133 -14.53 24.88 3.11
CA LYS A 133 -14.18 26.30 2.95
C LYS A 133 -13.27 26.79 4.08
N LEU A 134 -13.53 26.41 5.34
CA LEU A 134 -12.63 26.71 6.47
C LEU A 134 -11.23 26.13 6.22
N LYS A 135 -11.13 24.86 5.80
CA LYS A 135 -9.86 24.21 5.40
C LYS A 135 -9.16 25.01 4.30
N LEU A 136 -9.87 25.38 3.23
CA LEU A 136 -9.31 26.16 2.12
C LEU A 136 -8.73 27.52 2.57
N LYS A 137 -9.36 28.21 3.52
CA LYS A 137 -8.89 29.51 4.03
C LYS A 137 -7.71 29.37 4.99
N LEU A 138 -7.73 28.35 5.86
CA LEU A 138 -6.59 28.03 6.74
C LEU A 138 -5.33 27.59 5.99
N LEU A 139 -5.45 27.24 4.70
CA LEU A 139 -4.32 26.98 3.81
C LEU A 139 -3.65 28.26 3.27
N GLU A 140 -3.93 29.46 3.80
CA GLU A 140 -3.18 30.68 3.47
C GLU A 140 -1.72 30.65 4.00
N LYS A 141 -0.80 31.38 3.35
CA LYS A 141 0.62 31.44 3.76
C LYS A 141 0.77 32.26 5.05
N GLY A 142 1.62 31.80 5.98
CA GLY A 142 1.89 32.48 7.25
C GLY A 142 1.08 31.97 8.45
N VAL A 143 -0.02 31.23 8.23
CA VAL A 143 -0.86 30.68 9.31
C VAL A 143 -0.15 29.53 10.03
N PHE A 144 0.38 28.56 9.30
CA PHE A 144 1.08 27.41 9.88
C PHE A 144 2.38 27.81 10.57
N GLU A 145 3.09 28.79 10.00
CA GLU A 145 4.34 29.35 10.50
C GLU A 145 4.13 30.08 11.84
N ALA A 146 2.99 30.79 11.99
CA ALA A 146 2.58 31.41 13.25
C ALA A 146 2.27 30.36 14.34
N VAL A 147 1.54 29.31 13.97
CA VAL A 147 1.19 28.19 14.87
C VAL A 147 2.42 27.37 15.27
N LEU A 148 3.33 27.11 14.33
CA LEU A 148 4.58 26.39 14.59
C LEU A 148 5.46 27.17 15.57
N ARG A 149 5.59 28.50 15.41
CA ARG A 149 6.36 29.35 16.33
C ARG A 149 5.87 29.26 17.78
N LEU A 150 4.55 29.20 17.98
CA LEU A 150 3.93 29.00 19.29
C LEU A 150 4.33 27.64 19.90
N CYS A 151 4.28 26.57 19.11
CA CYS A 151 4.62 25.21 19.55
C CYS A 151 6.11 25.02 19.87
N VAL A 152 7.01 25.54 19.00
CA VAL A 152 8.47 25.45 19.17
C VAL A 152 8.93 26.04 20.50
N LYS A 153 8.29 27.13 20.96
CA LYS A 153 8.59 27.76 22.26
C LYS A 153 8.36 26.81 23.44
N SER A 154 7.22 26.11 23.46
CA SER A 154 6.89 25.13 24.50
C SER A 154 7.69 23.82 24.37
N LEU A 155 8.09 23.44 23.15
CA LEU A 155 8.92 22.26 22.90
C LEU A 155 10.38 22.42 23.32
N ARG A 156 10.92 23.66 23.26
CA ARG A 156 12.28 23.99 23.72
C ARG A 156 12.50 23.70 25.22
N ILE A 157 11.43 23.65 26.01
CA ILE A 157 11.47 23.28 27.42
C ILE A 157 11.59 21.74 27.52
N PRO A 158 12.53 21.18 28.31
CA PRO A 158 12.65 19.73 28.46
C PRO A 158 11.41 19.14 29.15
N TYR A 159 11.04 17.89 28.81
CA TYR A 159 9.76 17.28 29.21
C TYR A 159 9.43 17.40 30.71
N ARG A 160 10.42 17.24 31.59
CA ARG A 160 10.29 17.28 33.05
C ARG A 160 9.92 18.66 33.59
N ASP A 161 10.30 19.73 32.90
CA ASP A 161 10.12 21.12 33.35
C ASP A 161 8.95 21.82 32.64
N ARG A 162 8.23 21.11 31.74
CA ARG A 162 7.07 21.66 31.02
C ARG A 162 5.88 21.87 31.95
N SER A 163 5.31 23.07 31.92
CA SER A 163 4.03 23.33 32.59
C SER A 163 2.89 22.54 31.92
N THR A 164 1.82 22.27 32.68
CA THR A 164 0.54 21.79 32.12
C THR A 164 0.00 22.74 31.04
N ARG A 165 0.32 24.03 31.14
CA ARG A 165 0.03 25.04 30.10
C ARG A 165 0.79 24.74 28.79
N ASP A 166 2.08 24.45 28.86
CA ASP A 166 2.92 24.15 27.68
C ASP A 166 2.50 22.83 27.01
N GLN A 167 2.23 21.80 27.82
CA GLN A 167 1.65 20.55 27.33
C GLN A 167 0.30 20.77 26.63
N SER A 168 -0.54 21.68 27.17
CA SER A 168 -1.82 22.03 26.55
C SER A 168 -1.66 22.81 25.23
N ILE A 169 -0.65 23.68 25.11
CA ILE A 169 -0.32 24.38 23.85
C ILE A 169 0.13 23.39 22.77
N ILE A 170 0.96 22.41 23.14
CA ILE A 170 1.41 21.36 22.21
C ILE A 170 0.21 20.49 21.80
N ARG A 171 -0.61 20.03 22.75
CA ARG A 171 -1.83 19.24 22.47
C ARG A 171 -2.82 19.99 21.57
N LEU A 172 -3.06 21.28 21.83
CA LEU A 172 -3.90 22.16 21.02
C LEU A 172 -3.36 22.28 19.58
N THR A 173 -2.05 22.43 19.43
CA THR A 173 -1.39 22.55 18.12
C THR A 173 -1.47 21.25 17.32
N LEU A 174 -1.25 20.09 17.97
CA LEU A 174 -1.44 18.79 17.32
C LEU A 174 -2.91 18.59 16.90
N TYR A 175 -3.88 18.98 17.73
CA TYR A 175 -5.29 18.92 17.35
C TYR A 175 -5.65 19.88 16.20
N PHE A 176 -5.02 21.05 16.08
CA PHE A 176 -5.17 21.91 14.91
C PHE A 176 -4.77 21.19 13.61
N TRP A 177 -3.59 20.54 13.57
CA TRP A 177 -3.17 19.76 12.40
C TRP A 177 -4.06 18.53 12.18
N ARG A 178 -4.41 17.80 13.25
CA ARG A 178 -5.29 16.62 13.19
C ARG A 178 -6.65 16.97 12.59
N ASN A 179 -7.28 18.05 13.06
CA ASN A 179 -8.56 18.53 12.54
C ASN A 179 -8.50 18.82 11.04
N LEU A 180 -7.48 19.55 10.59
CA LEU A 180 -7.31 19.88 9.18
C LEU A 180 -7.09 18.65 8.29
N THR A 181 -6.31 17.67 8.75
CA THR A 181 -6.13 16.41 8.01
C THR A 181 -7.38 15.54 7.95
N ALA A 182 -8.23 15.57 8.99
CA ALA A 182 -9.44 14.76 9.10
C ALA A 182 -10.62 15.26 8.24
N ILE A 183 -10.62 16.52 7.80
CA ILE A 183 -11.65 17.06 6.91
C ILE A 183 -11.52 16.41 5.53
N VAL A 184 -12.51 15.59 5.16
CA VAL A 184 -12.51 14.77 3.93
C VAL A 184 -12.89 15.57 2.69
N ASP A 185 -12.06 15.48 1.67
CA ASP A 185 -12.22 16.16 0.38
C ASP A 185 -13.45 15.62 -0.41
N PRO A 186 -14.14 16.44 -1.22
CA PRO A 186 -15.22 15.99 -2.09
C PRO A 186 -14.69 15.22 -3.30
N LYS A 187 -15.42 14.19 -3.73
CA LYS A 187 -15.13 13.49 -4.98
C LYS A 187 -15.47 14.41 -6.17
N ALA A 188 -14.46 14.83 -6.93
CA ALA A 188 -14.67 15.50 -8.20
C ALA A 188 -15.29 14.53 -9.23
N THR A 189 -16.32 14.99 -9.92
CA THR A 189 -16.82 14.33 -11.13
C THR A 189 -16.21 15.01 -12.37
N VAL A 190 -16.28 14.35 -13.52
CA VAL A 190 -15.76 14.90 -14.80
C VAL A 190 -16.45 16.21 -15.23
N ILE A 191 -17.58 16.55 -14.61
CA ILE A 191 -18.39 17.76 -14.88
C ILE A 191 -18.37 18.73 -13.68
N ALA A 192 -17.42 18.56 -12.74
CA ALA A 192 -17.30 19.42 -11.56
C ALA A 192 -16.93 20.87 -11.93
N SER A 193 -17.43 21.83 -11.14
CA SER A 193 -17.06 23.25 -11.30
C SER A 193 -15.61 23.49 -10.87
N SER A 194 -15.03 24.62 -11.31
CA SER A 194 -13.66 24.98 -10.90
C SER A 194 -13.51 25.12 -9.38
N GLU A 195 -14.54 25.60 -8.65
CA GLU A 195 -14.53 25.65 -7.19
C GLU A 195 -14.51 24.23 -6.60
N GLN A 196 -15.39 23.36 -7.09
CA GLN A 196 -15.51 21.97 -6.62
C GLN A 196 -14.25 21.14 -6.90
N TYR A 197 -13.56 21.40 -8.01
CA TYR A 197 -12.25 20.84 -8.33
C TYR A 197 -11.13 21.34 -7.39
N GLN A 198 -11.11 22.64 -7.04
CA GLN A 198 -10.17 23.14 -6.03
C GLN A 198 -10.43 22.54 -4.64
N LEU A 199 -11.70 22.33 -4.27
CA LEU A 199 -12.07 21.67 -3.02
C LEU A 199 -11.69 20.18 -3.01
N SER A 200 -11.66 19.49 -4.16
CA SER A 200 -11.22 18.08 -4.26
C SER A 200 -9.71 17.86 -4.07
N LYS A 201 -8.92 18.94 -4.02
CA LYS A 201 -7.45 18.93 -3.92
C LYS A 201 -6.95 19.61 -2.65
N LEU A 202 -7.75 19.61 -1.59
CA LEU A 202 -7.40 20.26 -0.32
C LEU A 202 -6.33 19.48 0.45
N GLN A 203 -6.33 18.14 0.39
CA GLN A 203 -5.32 17.32 1.06
C GLN A 203 -3.94 17.45 0.42
N GLU A 204 -3.86 17.54 -0.92
CA GLU A 204 -2.60 17.82 -1.65
C GLU A 204 -2.02 19.17 -1.22
N ARG A 205 -2.86 20.21 -1.21
CA ARG A 205 -2.49 21.57 -0.78
C ARG A 205 -2.10 21.63 0.70
N LEU A 206 -2.76 20.86 1.57
CA LEU A 206 -2.40 20.71 2.97
C LEU A 206 -1.02 20.07 3.14
N LEU A 207 -0.72 19.00 2.40
CA LEU A 207 0.59 18.35 2.44
C LEU A 207 1.71 19.26 1.93
N ILE A 208 1.48 19.99 0.83
CA ILE A 208 2.42 20.99 0.32
C ILE A 208 2.67 22.07 1.38
N ARG A 209 1.62 22.56 2.06
CA ARG A 209 1.78 23.53 3.15
C ARG A 209 2.53 22.97 4.36
N PHE A 210 2.25 21.73 4.76
CA PHE A 210 2.98 21.06 5.85
C PHE A 210 4.48 20.92 5.55
N HIS A 211 4.86 20.76 4.28
CA HIS A 211 6.26 20.79 3.86
C HIS A 211 6.81 22.22 3.80
N GLU A 212 6.12 23.18 3.14
CA GLU A 212 6.55 24.59 3.06
C GLU A 212 6.74 25.25 4.44
N SER A 213 5.98 24.83 5.45
CA SER A 213 6.03 25.37 6.81
C SER A 213 6.77 24.48 7.82
N ASN A 214 7.56 23.50 7.37
CA ASN A 214 8.34 22.55 8.19
C ASN A 214 7.53 21.79 9.28
N VAL A 215 6.21 21.64 9.12
CA VAL A 215 5.38 20.85 10.05
C VAL A 215 5.73 19.36 9.93
N LEU A 216 6.03 18.86 8.72
CA LEU A 216 6.47 17.47 8.53
C LEU A 216 7.77 17.15 9.29
N GLU A 217 8.73 18.08 9.31
CA GLU A 217 9.98 17.93 10.07
C GLU A 217 9.71 17.89 11.58
N LEU A 218 8.81 18.76 12.08
CA LEU A 218 8.42 18.69 13.49
C LEU A 218 7.76 17.35 13.83
N LEU A 219 6.81 16.86 13.03
CA LEU A 219 6.17 15.57 13.25
C LEU A 219 7.20 14.42 13.30
N LEU A 220 8.24 14.47 12.45
CA LEU A 220 9.38 13.54 12.50
C LEU A 220 10.14 13.63 13.82
N THR A 221 10.53 14.83 14.27
CA THR A 221 11.27 14.99 15.54
C THR A 221 10.46 14.56 16.78
N MET A 222 9.14 14.75 16.75
CA MET A 222 8.25 14.27 17.82
C MET A 222 8.18 12.74 17.84
N ALA A 223 8.14 12.10 16.67
CA ALA A 223 8.16 10.64 16.56
C ALA A 223 9.50 10.01 17.02
N SER A 224 10.66 10.68 16.85
CA SER A 224 11.95 10.15 17.36
C SER A 224 12.05 10.14 18.87
N THR A 225 11.34 11.05 19.54
CA THR A 225 11.39 11.18 21.00
C THR A 225 10.64 10.02 21.69
N ALA A 226 9.88 9.21 20.93
CA ALA A 226 8.93 8.23 21.45
C ALA A 226 9.53 7.15 22.36
N GLY A 227 10.82 6.85 22.25
CA GLY A 227 11.48 5.80 23.04
C GLY A 227 11.96 6.23 24.42
N THR A 228 11.82 7.51 24.78
CA THR A 228 12.45 8.09 25.97
C THR A 228 11.53 8.28 27.18
N THR A 229 10.21 8.14 26.99
CA THR A 229 9.20 8.33 28.04
C THR A 229 8.06 7.32 27.91
N ASP A 230 7.66 6.70 29.03
CA ASP A 230 6.77 5.53 29.09
C ASP A 230 5.29 5.75 28.69
N SER A 231 4.90 6.97 28.32
CA SER A 231 3.59 7.30 27.73
C SER A 231 3.55 8.77 27.29
N ASN A 232 3.55 9.02 25.98
CA ASN A 232 3.23 10.34 25.43
C ASN A 232 1.87 10.29 24.74
N GLU A 233 0.86 10.97 25.31
CA GLU A 233 -0.47 11.15 24.70
C GLU A 233 -0.40 11.62 23.24
N TRP A 234 0.66 12.33 22.88
CA TRP A 234 0.90 12.86 21.54
C TRP A 234 1.12 11.79 20.49
N HIS A 235 1.59 10.58 20.83
CA HIS A 235 1.83 9.52 19.84
C HIS A 235 0.54 9.08 19.13
N ILE A 236 -0.58 9.02 19.86
CA ILE A 236 -1.89 8.70 19.28
C ILE A 236 -2.35 9.83 18.35
N ILE A 237 -2.18 11.10 18.75
CA ILE A 237 -2.55 12.25 17.90
C ILE A 237 -1.66 12.33 16.64
N LEU A 238 -0.37 12.01 16.76
CA LEU A 238 0.55 11.88 15.62
C LEU A 238 0.11 10.75 14.68
N LEU A 239 -0.32 9.61 15.24
CA LEU A 239 -0.87 8.49 14.47
C LEU A 239 -2.15 8.90 13.71
N GLU A 240 -3.06 9.66 14.33
CA GLU A 240 -4.25 10.21 13.66
C GLU A 240 -3.85 11.12 12.48
N ILE A 241 -2.90 12.04 12.68
CA ILE A 241 -2.40 12.96 11.64
C ILE A 241 -1.81 12.17 10.46
N VAL A 242 -0.92 11.23 10.75
CA VAL A 242 -0.27 10.39 9.71
C VAL A 242 -1.31 9.52 9.00
N TYR A 243 -2.26 8.90 9.72
CA TYR A 243 -3.34 8.12 9.11
C TYR A 243 -4.18 8.96 8.14
N ASN A 244 -4.60 10.15 8.54
CA ASN A 244 -5.44 11.02 7.70
C ASN A 244 -4.69 11.56 6.47
N LEU A 245 -3.37 11.78 6.57
CA LEU A 245 -2.54 12.08 5.40
C LEU A 245 -2.46 10.88 4.43
N LEU A 246 -2.32 9.65 4.95
CA LEU A 246 -2.08 8.44 4.17
C LEU A 246 -3.34 7.73 3.65
N LYS A 247 -4.54 7.98 4.22
CA LYS A 247 -5.79 7.25 3.89
C LYS A 247 -6.18 7.28 2.41
N PHE A 248 -5.78 8.31 1.68
CA PHE A 248 -6.12 8.52 0.27
C PHE A 248 -4.90 8.57 -0.68
N SER A 249 -3.73 8.13 -0.22
CA SER A 249 -2.50 8.02 -1.02
C SER A 249 -2.18 6.57 -1.39
N ASP A 250 -2.04 6.28 -2.70
CA ASP A 250 -1.50 4.99 -3.15
C ASP A 250 0.03 4.98 -2.95
N ALA A 251 0.52 4.06 -2.11
CA ALA A 251 1.94 3.84 -1.86
C ALA A 251 2.72 3.45 -3.14
N LYS A 252 2.02 2.96 -4.16
CA LYS A 252 2.57 2.65 -5.48
C LYS A 252 2.87 3.91 -6.28
N GLU A 253 1.94 4.86 -6.32
CA GLU A 253 2.10 6.10 -7.09
C GLU A 253 3.17 7.01 -6.45
N THR A 254 3.25 7.06 -5.11
CA THR A 254 4.33 7.78 -4.40
C THR A 254 5.71 7.19 -4.72
N ALA A 255 5.89 5.87 -4.63
CA ALA A 255 7.18 5.21 -4.88
C ALA A 255 7.71 5.44 -6.31
N PHE A 256 6.84 5.35 -7.32
CA PHE A 256 7.23 5.56 -8.73
C PHE A 256 7.45 7.02 -9.12
N THR A 257 7.09 7.98 -8.25
CA THR A 257 7.37 9.41 -8.49
C THR A 257 8.88 9.67 -8.43
N LYS A 258 9.41 10.25 -9.51
CA LYS A 258 10.83 10.65 -9.64
C LYS A 258 11.00 12.13 -9.27
N GLU A 259 12.19 12.50 -8.78
CA GLU A 259 12.55 13.90 -8.57
C GLU A 259 12.63 14.67 -9.91
N GLU A 260 12.38 15.99 -9.86
CA GLU A 260 12.09 16.84 -11.04
C GLU A 260 13.23 17.01 -12.09
N LYS A 261 14.35 16.27 -12.01
CA LYS A 261 15.50 16.49 -12.90
C LYS A 261 15.18 16.23 -14.39
N ASP A 262 14.17 15.41 -14.70
CA ASP A 262 13.79 15.03 -16.07
C ASP A 262 12.49 15.70 -16.58
N LYS A 263 12.41 17.05 -16.62
CA LYS A 263 11.24 17.78 -17.16
C LYS A 263 10.92 17.47 -18.64
N SER A 264 11.85 16.86 -19.37
CA SER A 264 11.69 16.35 -20.74
C SER A 264 10.93 15.00 -20.80
N ALA A 265 11.03 14.15 -19.77
CA ALA A 265 10.49 12.79 -19.77
C ALA A 265 9.02 12.69 -19.28
N THR A 266 8.52 13.69 -18.55
CA THR A 266 7.16 13.66 -17.98
C THR A 266 6.06 13.78 -19.03
N LYS A 267 6.26 14.62 -20.06
CA LYS A 267 5.28 14.87 -21.14
C LYS A 267 4.96 13.62 -22.00
N PRO A 268 5.94 12.82 -22.47
CA PRO A 268 5.62 11.58 -23.19
C PRO A 268 4.97 10.54 -22.28
N ALA A 269 5.34 10.46 -20.99
CA ALA A 269 4.74 9.51 -20.05
C ALA A 269 3.24 9.77 -19.81
N THR A 270 2.83 11.04 -19.62
CA THR A 270 1.42 11.40 -19.46
C THR A 270 0.63 11.22 -20.76
N SER A 271 1.21 11.57 -21.92
CA SER A 271 0.62 11.31 -23.24
C SER A 271 0.36 9.81 -23.46
N ASN A 272 1.33 8.96 -23.10
CA ASN A 272 1.20 7.51 -23.23
C ASN A 272 0.13 6.94 -22.28
N LYS A 273 0.07 7.42 -21.01
CA LYS A 273 -1.01 7.06 -20.05
C LYS A 273 -2.39 7.45 -20.59
N LEU A 274 -2.52 8.65 -21.17
CA LEU A 274 -3.77 9.13 -21.77
C LEU A 274 -4.17 8.30 -23.00
N SER A 275 -3.23 7.99 -23.91
CA SER A 275 -3.53 7.17 -25.10
C SER A 275 -4.02 5.77 -24.72
N ALA A 276 -3.39 5.10 -23.74
CA ALA A 276 -3.84 3.80 -23.24
C ALA A 276 -5.23 3.85 -22.59
N LEU A 277 -5.57 4.93 -21.87
CA LEU A 277 -6.91 5.14 -21.33
C LEU A 277 -7.94 5.35 -22.44
N LEU A 278 -7.65 6.18 -23.44
CA LEU A 278 -8.52 6.41 -24.60
C LEU A 278 -8.73 5.14 -25.43
N GLU A 279 -7.71 4.30 -25.60
CA GLU A 279 -7.84 2.97 -26.22
C GLU A 279 -8.79 2.07 -25.42
N SER A 280 -8.67 2.05 -24.08
CA SER A 280 -9.56 1.27 -23.21
C SER A 280 -11.01 1.77 -23.28
N GLU A 281 -11.22 3.08 -23.33
CA GLU A 281 -12.55 3.70 -23.45
C GLU A 281 -13.16 3.41 -24.84
N ASN A 282 -12.36 3.51 -25.90
CA ASN A 282 -12.81 3.17 -27.26
C ASN A 282 -13.15 1.69 -27.40
N ASN A 283 -12.39 0.79 -26.77
CA ASN A 283 -12.73 -0.63 -26.73
C ASN A 283 -14.05 -0.88 -25.97
N ASN A 284 -14.30 -0.18 -24.86
CA ASN A 284 -15.57 -0.22 -24.14
C ASN A 284 -16.74 0.35 -24.96
N LYS A 285 -16.53 1.43 -25.71
CA LYS A 285 -17.53 1.97 -26.67
C LYS A 285 -17.83 0.95 -27.77
N ARG A 286 -16.80 0.33 -28.36
CA ARG A 286 -16.96 -0.73 -29.38
C ARG A 286 -17.74 -1.94 -28.85
N ARG A 287 -17.50 -2.36 -27.60
CA ARG A 287 -18.30 -3.42 -26.93
C ARG A 287 -19.79 -3.07 -26.86
N LYS A 288 -20.14 -1.85 -26.43
CA LYS A 288 -21.54 -1.38 -26.39
C LYS A 288 -22.15 -1.24 -27.78
N LEU A 289 -21.35 -0.89 -28.79
CA LEU A 289 -21.79 -0.73 -30.18
C LEU A 289 -22.03 -2.07 -30.90
N GLN A 290 -21.37 -3.17 -30.51
CA GLN A 290 -21.59 -4.49 -31.13
C GLN A 290 -23.00 -5.04 -30.93
N SER A 291 -23.62 -4.82 -29.76
CA SER A 291 -25.01 -5.19 -29.48
C SER A 291 -26.00 -4.03 -29.63
N ALA A 292 -25.54 -2.84 -30.04
CA ALA A 292 -26.40 -1.68 -30.25
C ALA A 292 -27.36 -1.90 -31.44
N PRO A 293 -28.56 -1.30 -31.43
CA PRO A 293 -29.44 -1.28 -32.59
C PRO A 293 -28.81 -0.45 -33.72
N SER A 294 -28.73 -1.03 -34.92
CA SER A 294 -28.22 -0.34 -36.11
C SER A 294 -29.23 0.65 -36.71
N ARG A 295 -30.49 0.62 -36.25
CA ARG A 295 -31.58 1.51 -36.67
C ARG A 295 -32.29 2.11 -35.46
N HIS A 296 -33.08 3.17 -35.68
CA HIS A 296 -33.84 3.82 -34.61
C HIS A 296 -34.73 2.84 -33.81
N ASN A 297 -34.97 3.12 -32.53
CA ASN A 297 -35.71 2.22 -31.63
C ASN A 297 -37.12 1.81 -32.12
N ARG A 298 -37.76 2.61 -32.98
CA ARG A 298 -39.10 2.33 -33.56
C ARG A 298 -39.09 1.31 -34.72
N PHE A 299 -37.93 0.84 -35.18
CA PHE A 299 -37.86 -0.20 -36.23
C PHE A 299 -38.10 -1.57 -35.57
N GLY A 300 -39.35 -2.04 -35.66
CA GLY A 300 -39.87 -3.19 -34.91
C GLY A 300 -39.81 -4.51 -35.69
N GLY A 301 -38.62 -5.10 -35.78
CA GLY A 301 -38.49 -6.50 -36.19
C GLY A 301 -38.95 -7.45 -35.08
N ALA A 302 -39.73 -8.48 -35.42
CA ALA A 302 -40.14 -9.53 -34.50
C ALA A 302 -39.34 -10.81 -34.76
N TYR A 303 -38.61 -11.29 -33.76
CA TYR A 303 -37.82 -12.51 -33.83
C TYR A 303 -38.42 -13.57 -32.90
N THR A 304 -38.67 -14.76 -33.43
CA THR A 304 -39.17 -15.92 -32.68
C THR A 304 -38.03 -16.88 -32.37
N LEU A 305 -37.66 -16.99 -31.09
CA LEU A 305 -36.77 -18.04 -30.62
C LEU A 305 -37.59 -19.29 -30.27
N GLU A 306 -37.25 -20.42 -30.86
CA GLU A 306 -37.87 -21.71 -30.55
C GLU A 306 -36.99 -22.47 -29.54
N GLY A 307 -37.57 -22.84 -28.40
CA GLY A 307 -36.92 -23.64 -27.38
C GLY A 307 -36.88 -25.13 -27.74
N TRP A 308 -36.07 -25.90 -27.02
CA TRP A 308 -35.94 -27.35 -27.20
C TRP A 308 -37.25 -28.12 -26.95
N ASP A 309 -38.20 -27.51 -26.23
CA ASP A 309 -39.55 -28.00 -25.91
C ASP A 309 -40.62 -27.45 -26.89
N GLY A 310 -40.21 -26.86 -28.02
CA GLY A 310 -41.12 -26.22 -28.99
C GLY A 310 -41.78 -24.92 -28.52
N SER A 311 -41.48 -24.47 -27.30
CA SER A 311 -41.96 -23.20 -26.75
C SER A 311 -41.36 -22.00 -27.51
N LYS A 312 -42.22 -21.06 -27.94
CA LYS A 312 -41.83 -19.92 -28.79
C LYS A 312 -41.76 -18.63 -28.00
N LEU A 313 -40.58 -18.01 -27.99
CA LEU A 313 -40.32 -16.74 -27.34
C LEU A 313 -40.18 -15.62 -28.37
N VAL A 314 -41.09 -14.66 -28.36
CA VAL A 314 -41.08 -13.53 -29.31
C VAL A 314 -40.34 -12.34 -28.71
N THR A 315 -39.41 -11.76 -29.46
CA THR A 315 -38.73 -10.51 -29.11
C THR A 315 -38.91 -9.47 -30.22
N HIS A 316 -39.43 -8.29 -29.87
CA HIS A 316 -39.67 -7.19 -30.82
C HIS A 316 -38.51 -6.18 -30.90
N LYS A 317 -37.34 -6.54 -30.38
CA LYS A 317 -36.13 -5.70 -30.38
C LYS A 317 -35.23 -6.12 -31.53
N GLN A 318 -34.61 -5.15 -32.20
CA GLN A 318 -33.60 -5.40 -33.25
C GLN A 318 -32.51 -6.37 -32.81
N SER A 319 -32.04 -6.25 -31.56
CA SER A 319 -31.05 -7.13 -30.95
C SER A 319 -31.45 -8.62 -31.00
N GLY A 320 -32.74 -8.94 -31.11
CA GLY A 320 -33.25 -10.31 -31.25
C GLY A 320 -32.67 -11.10 -32.42
N GLY A 321 -32.18 -10.43 -33.47
CA GLY A 321 -31.63 -11.09 -34.66
C GLY A 321 -30.11 -11.36 -34.62
N TYR A 322 -29.36 -10.77 -33.68
CA TYR A 322 -27.89 -10.83 -33.70
C TYR A 322 -27.21 -10.79 -32.32
N ALA A 323 -27.91 -10.44 -31.25
CA ALA A 323 -27.36 -10.53 -29.90
C ALA A 323 -27.25 -12.00 -29.46
N PRO A 324 -26.25 -12.36 -28.65
CA PRO A 324 -26.12 -13.72 -28.14
C PRO A 324 -27.33 -14.10 -27.27
N LEU A 325 -27.69 -15.39 -27.31
CA LEU A 325 -28.89 -15.94 -26.68
C LEU A 325 -29.08 -15.54 -25.21
N ASP A 326 -28.00 -15.47 -24.44
CA ASP A 326 -28.02 -15.05 -23.04
C ASP A 326 -28.46 -13.58 -22.84
N GLN A 327 -28.10 -12.67 -23.75
CA GLN A 327 -28.59 -11.28 -23.71
C GLN A 327 -30.10 -11.21 -24.00
N LEU A 328 -30.64 -12.10 -24.83
CA LEU A 328 -32.08 -12.14 -25.13
C LEU A 328 -32.91 -12.72 -23.98
N ILE A 329 -32.41 -13.77 -23.32
CA ILE A 329 -33.06 -14.40 -22.16
C ILE A 329 -32.95 -13.49 -20.92
N SER A 330 -31.81 -12.84 -20.69
CA SER A 330 -31.62 -11.95 -19.53
C SER A 330 -32.51 -10.70 -19.58
N LEU A 331 -32.82 -10.16 -20.76
CA LEU A 331 -33.75 -9.04 -20.96
C LEU A 331 -35.18 -9.29 -20.47
N GLN A 332 -35.56 -10.54 -20.19
CA GLN A 332 -36.88 -10.92 -19.65
C GLN A 332 -36.85 -11.36 -18.18
N LYS A 333 -35.67 -11.47 -17.55
CA LYS A 333 -35.60 -11.76 -16.11
C LYS A 333 -36.26 -10.60 -15.36
N LYS A 334 -37.42 -10.85 -14.73
CA LYS A 334 -37.97 -9.94 -13.71
C LYS A 334 -36.84 -9.63 -12.73
N ASN A 335 -36.62 -8.35 -12.41
CA ASN A 335 -35.65 -7.92 -11.42
C ASN A 335 -35.87 -8.72 -10.13
N ARG A 336 -35.02 -9.73 -9.87
CA ARG A 336 -35.03 -10.43 -8.58
C ARG A 336 -34.73 -9.37 -7.53
N ALA A 337 -35.49 -9.39 -6.43
CA ALA A 337 -35.36 -8.42 -5.35
C ALA A 337 -33.88 -8.21 -5.03
N GLY A 338 -33.44 -6.94 -5.06
CA GLY A 338 -32.02 -6.62 -5.11
C GLY A 338 -31.25 -7.32 -4.01
N LEU A 339 -30.14 -7.98 -4.35
CA LEU A 339 -29.17 -8.41 -3.36
C LEU A 339 -28.88 -7.19 -2.46
N LYS A 340 -28.87 -7.40 -1.14
CA LYS A 340 -28.48 -6.37 -0.18
C LYS A 340 -27.17 -5.76 -0.68
N ARG A 341 -27.13 -4.42 -0.81
CA ARG A 341 -25.90 -3.72 -1.21
C ARG A 341 -24.81 -4.19 -0.26
N LYS A 342 -23.70 -4.72 -0.79
CA LYS A 342 -22.53 -5.06 0.02
C LYS A 342 -22.06 -3.80 0.73
N GLN A 343 -21.40 -3.97 1.88
CA GLN A 343 -20.76 -2.84 2.55
C GLN A 343 -19.79 -2.15 1.59
N ILE A 344 -19.81 -0.82 1.59
CA ILE A 344 -18.93 0.00 0.75
C ILE A 344 -17.54 -0.01 1.40
N ASP A 345 -16.48 -0.16 0.61
CA ASP A 345 -15.11 -0.06 1.11
C ASP A 345 -14.84 1.36 1.67
N GLU A 346 -14.50 1.44 2.97
CA GLU A 346 -14.21 2.69 3.68
C GLU A 346 -12.79 3.24 3.39
N ILE A 347 -11.93 2.43 2.77
CA ILE A 347 -10.63 2.83 2.22
C ILE A 347 -10.81 3.35 0.79
N GLY A 348 -10.00 4.37 0.45
CA GLY A 348 -10.11 5.10 -0.81
C GLY A 348 -10.13 4.22 -2.06
N THR A 349 -11.31 4.09 -2.66
CA THR A 349 -11.50 3.71 -4.09
C THR A 349 -11.03 4.81 -5.06
N TYR A 350 -10.38 5.84 -4.55
CA TYR A 350 -9.89 7.01 -5.27
C TYR A 350 -8.54 7.46 -4.66
N SER A 351 -7.54 7.67 -5.52
CA SER A 351 -6.32 8.41 -5.15
C SER A 351 -6.69 9.89 -5.09
N SER A 352 -6.43 10.57 -3.96
CA SER A 352 -6.60 12.04 -3.86
C SER A 352 -5.34 12.80 -4.29
N TYR A 353 -4.25 12.09 -4.58
CA TYR A 353 -2.95 12.66 -4.89
C TYR A 353 -2.60 12.43 -6.36
N GLU A 354 -2.77 13.47 -7.17
CA GLU A 354 -2.38 13.56 -8.58
C GLU A 354 -1.18 14.51 -8.78
N ASP A 355 -0.96 15.47 -7.88
CA ASP A 355 0.10 16.47 -7.97
C ASP A 355 1.48 15.82 -7.71
N PRO A 356 2.40 15.86 -8.68
CA PRO A 356 3.73 15.26 -8.53
C PRO A 356 4.55 15.90 -7.40
N THR A 357 4.30 17.16 -7.04
CA THR A 357 5.01 17.84 -5.94
C THR A 357 4.56 17.31 -4.58
N ALA A 358 3.26 17.12 -4.39
CA ALA A 358 2.68 16.51 -3.19
C ALA A 358 3.15 15.05 -3.04
N LEU A 359 3.14 14.26 -4.12
CA LEU A 359 3.65 12.89 -4.12
C LEU A 359 5.15 12.81 -3.80
N LEU A 360 5.97 13.74 -4.31
CA LEU A 360 7.39 13.83 -4.00
C LEU A 360 7.64 14.18 -2.52
N TYR A 361 6.90 15.14 -1.96
CA TYR A 361 6.99 15.45 -0.52
C TYR A 361 6.52 14.30 0.35
N LEU A 362 5.48 13.56 -0.06
CA LEU A 362 5.03 12.35 0.66
C LEU A 362 6.09 11.24 0.63
N LYS A 363 6.75 11.04 -0.51
CA LYS A 363 7.87 10.10 -0.66
C LYS A 363 9.07 10.51 0.20
N ARG A 364 9.47 11.78 0.20
CA ARG A 364 10.55 12.30 1.06
C ARG A 364 10.23 12.15 2.54
N PHE A 365 9.01 12.49 2.95
CA PHE A 365 8.53 12.27 4.31
C PHE A 365 8.58 10.78 4.68
N GLY A 366 8.07 9.88 3.83
CA GLY A 366 8.07 8.44 4.09
C GLY A 366 9.48 7.83 4.18
N LEU A 367 10.41 8.27 3.33
CA LEU A 367 11.82 7.85 3.39
C LEU A 367 12.53 8.40 4.63
N SER A 368 12.27 9.65 5.03
CA SER A 368 12.83 10.24 6.25
C SER A 368 12.25 9.56 7.50
N PHE A 369 10.93 9.27 7.48
CA PHE A 369 10.25 8.49 8.51
C PHE A 369 10.87 7.08 8.66
N TRP A 370 11.34 6.50 7.56
CA TRP A 370 12.03 5.22 7.57
C TRP A 370 13.47 5.31 8.11
N ASN A 371 14.29 6.19 7.55
CA ASN A 371 15.75 6.19 7.74
C ASN A 371 16.19 6.56 9.17
N HIS A 372 15.43 7.37 9.90
CA HIS A 372 15.83 7.85 11.23
C HIS A 372 15.46 6.89 12.40
N ALA A 373 15.28 5.59 12.14
CA ALA A 373 14.82 4.58 13.11
C ALA A 373 13.46 4.86 13.81
N LEU A 374 12.75 5.90 13.36
CA LEU A 374 11.49 6.40 13.92
C LEU A 374 10.43 5.31 13.99
N ILE A 375 10.27 4.53 12.92
CA ILE A 375 9.23 3.49 12.77
C ILE A 375 9.27 2.50 13.92
N VAL A 376 10.45 1.93 14.21
CA VAL A 376 10.61 0.91 15.26
C VAL A 376 10.16 1.50 16.60
N THR A 377 10.76 2.61 16.99
CA THR A 377 10.55 3.20 18.32
C THR A 377 9.11 3.72 18.49
N PHE A 378 8.55 4.38 17.48
CA PHE A 378 7.20 4.93 17.50
C PHE A 378 6.13 3.83 17.52
N TYR A 379 6.17 2.88 16.58
CA TYR A 379 5.19 1.81 16.53
C TYR A 379 5.34 0.81 17.69
N LEU A 380 6.55 0.58 18.21
CA LEU A 380 6.74 -0.26 19.40
C LEU A 380 6.24 0.42 20.69
N SER A 381 6.38 1.75 20.82
CA SER A 381 5.74 2.50 21.91
C SER A 381 4.22 2.32 21.84
N ILE A 382 3.60 2.64 20.71
CA ILE A 382 2.14 2.54 20.57
C ILE A 382 1.68 1.09 20.73
N LEU A 383 2.42 0.10 20.24
CA LEU A 383 2.07 -1.32 20.42
C LEU A 383 2.09 -1.73 21.90
N LYS A 384 3.05 -1.23 22.70
CA LYS A 384 3.09 -1.49 24.15
C LYS A 384 1.90 -0.86 24.86
N ASP A 385 1.53 0.36 24.50
CA ASP A 385 0.38 1.07 25.08
C ASP A 385 -0.94 0.34 24.68
N MET A 386 -1.04 -0.14 23.44
CA MET A 386 -2.15 -0.99 22.96
C MET A 386 -2.23 -2.34 23.68
N GLN A 387 -1.09 -2.95 24.03
CA GLN A 387 -1.02 -4.20 24.80
C GLN A 387 -1.34 -4.01 26.28
N ARG A 388 -1.13 -2.80 26.82
CA ARG A 388 -1.55 -2.38 28.17
C ARG A 388 -3.05 -2.05 28.26
N GLU A 389 -3.72 -1.91 27.11
CA GLU A 389 -5.12 -1.46 27.00
C GLU A 389 -5.34 -0.10 27.71
N ASP A 390 -4.41 0.83 27.46
CA ASP A 390 -4.43 2.16 28.07
C ASP A 390 -5.68 2.96 27.69
N LYS A 391 -6.26 3.66 28.67
CA LYS A 391 -7.54 4.41 28.56
C LYS A 391 -7.57 5.52 27.51
N SER A 392 -6.41 5.90 26.97
CA SER A 392 -6.27 6.89 25.91
C SER A 392 -6.57 6.33 24.51
N ILE A 393 -6.57 5.00 24.36
CA ILE A 393 -6.68 4.31 23.06
C ILE A 393 -8.14 4.00 22.75
N VAL A 394 -8.60 4.45 21.58
CA VAL A 394 -9.95 4.19 21.07
C VAL A 394 -9.91 3.03 20.08
N GLU A 395 -11.01 2.30 19.91
CA GLU A 395 -11.12 1.20 18.92
C GLU A 395 -10.64 1.61 17.51
N GLN A 396 -10.94 2.84 17.08
CA GLN A 396 -10.50 3.36 15.78
C GLN A 396 -8.96 3.45 15.64
N ASP A 397 -8.22 3.59 16.75
CA ASP A 397 -6.76 3.71 16.73
C ASP A 397 -6.06 2.40 16.34
N TYR A 398 -6.68 1.25 16.62
CA TYR A 398 -6.19 -0.05 16.15
C TYR A 398 -6.16 -0.11 14.62
N ALA A 399 -7.25 0.30 13.96
CA ALA A 399 -7.29 0.38 12.50
C ALA A 399 -6.29 1.42 11.94
N ARG A 400 -6.14 2.57 12.61
CA ARG A 400 -5.16 3.61 12.20
C ARG A 400 -3.72 3.10 12.28
N PHE A 401 -3.38 2.39 13.37
CA PHE A 401 -2.08 1.77 13.60
C PHE A 401 -1.70 0.81 12.47
N TYR A 402 -2.52 -0.23 12.25
CA TYR A 402 -2.21 -1.26 11.25
C TYR A 402 -2.26 -0.71 9.81
N TYR A 403 -3.10 0.30 9.53
CA TYR A 403 -3.13 0.95 8.21
C TYR A 403 -1.84 1.71 7.92
N THR A 404 -1.40 2.58 8.85
CA THR A 404 -0.19 3.40 8.63
C THR A 404 1.07 2.55 8.58
N GLN A 405 1.21 1.60 9.52
CA GLN A 405 2.30 0.63 9.51
C GLN A 405 2.34 -0.13 8.18
N GLY A 406 1.19 -0.69 7.77
CA GLY A 406 1.04 -1.33 6.46
C GLY A 406 1.49 -0.41 5.33
N TRP A 407 1.03 0.83 5.28
CA TRP A 407 1.38 1.79 4.23
C TRP A 407 2.91 1.98 4.09
N PHE A 408 3.62 2.22 5.20
CA PHE A 408 5.08 2.35 5.18
C PHE A 408 5.79 1.06 4.73
N LEU A 409 5.33 -0.11 5.18
CA LEU A 409 5.88 -1.40 4.76
C LEU A 409 5.74 -1.62 3.24
N GLU A 410 4.67 -1.14 2.61
CA GLU A 410 4.50 -1.21 1.15
C GLU A 410 5.35 -0.18 0.41
N LEU A 411 5.48 1.05 0.92
CA LEU A 411 6.41 2.03 0.37
C LEU A 411 7.83 1.46 0.33
N PHE A 412 8.30 0.89 1.45
CA PHE A 412 9.59 0.20 1.51
C PHE A 412 9.71 -0.94 0.48
N MET A 413 8.68 -1.79 0.36
CA MET A 413 8.67 -2.89 -0.61
C MET A 413 8.81 -2.40 -2.05
N TYR A 414 8.15 -1.29 -2.41
CA TYR A 414 8.31 -0.69 -3.73
C TYR A 414 9.71 -0.09 -3.91
N GLU A 415 10.20 0.73 -2.98
CA GLU A 415 11.54 1.33 -3.05
C GLU A 415 12.62 0.24 -3.18
N TYR A 416 12.57 -0.79 -2.34
CA TYR A 416 13.43 -1.98 -2.44
C TYR A 416 13.36 -2.64 -3.83
N SER A 417 12.16 -2.77 -4.39
CA SER A 417 12.00 -3.32 -5.74
C SER A 417 12.63 -2.44 -6.82
N THR A 418 12.59 -1.11 -6.68
CA THR A 418 13.23 -0.18 -7.63
C THR A 418 14.75 -0.17 -7.49
N VAL A 419 15.29 -0.19 -6.28
CA VAL A 419 16.74 -0.28 -6.03
C VAL A 419 17.29 -1.59 -6.62
N LYS A 420 16.60 -2.70 -6.38
CA LYS A 420 16.96 -4.01 -6.94
C LYS A 420 16.80 -4.08 -8.47
N ALA A 421 15.87 -3.33 -9.05
CA ALA A 421 15.76 -3.20 -10.50
C ALA A 421 16.97 -2.44 -11.09
N LYS A 422 17.33 -1.29 -10.49
CA LYS A 422 18.52 -0.50 -10.87
C LYS A 422 19.81 -1.32 -10.77
N GLN A 423 20.01 -2.06 -9.67
CA GLN A 423 21.16 -2.95 -9.51
C GLN A 423 21.24 -3.98 -10.65
N ARG A 424 20.13 -4.61 -11.02
CA ARG A 424 20.07 -5.56 -12.14
C ARG A 424 20.29 -4.91 -13.52
N GLU A 425 19.92 -3.65 -13.68
CA GLU A 425 20.19 -2.89 -14.91
C GLU A 425 21.67 -2.53 -15.01
N GLN A 426 22.30 -2.10 -13.90
CA GLN A 426 23.74 -1.89 -13.80
C GLN A 426 24.54 -3.19 -14.02
N GLU A 427 24.12 -4.31 -13.41
CA GLU A 427 24.71 -5.64 -13.65
C GLU A 427 24.66 -6.03 -15.14
N LYS A 428 23.54 -5.76 -15.83
CA LYS A 428 23.42 -6.01 -17.27
C LYS A 428 24.32 -5.11 -18.10
N GLN A 429 24.33 -3.81 -17.83
CA GLN A 429 25.20 -2.85 -18.53
C GLN A 429 26.69 -3.22 -18.34
N ASN A 430 27.08 -3.62 -17.13
CA ASN A 430 28.43 -4.09 -16.85
C ASN A 430 28.75 -5.42 -17.59
N GLN A 431 27.79 -6.33 -17.70
CA GLN A 431 27.94 -7.58 -18.48
C GLN A 431 27.97 -7.35 -20.00
N GLU A 432 27.27 -6.33 -20.51
CA GLU A 432 27.29 -5.92 -21.92
C GLU A 432 28.63 -5.25 -22.23
N ALA A 433 29.07 -4.28 -21.42
CA ALA A 433 30.39 -3.65 -21.54
C ALA A 433 31.55 -4.67 -21.45
N ALA A 434 31.46 -5.66 -20.56
CA ALA A 434 32.45 -6.74 -20.47
C ALA A 434 32.47 -7.65 -21.70
N LYS A 435 31.32 -7.90 -22.34
CA LYS A 435 31.24 -8.65 -23.61
C LYS A 435 31.84 -7.86 -24.76
N ASP A 436 31.56 -6.56 -24.85
CA ASP A 436 32.09 -5.69 -25.90
C ASP A 436 33.63 -5.57 -25.80
N GLN A 437 34.19 -5.52 -24.59
CA GLN A 437 35.64 -5.56 -24.35
C GLN A 437 36.29 -6.90 -24.76
N LEU A 438 35.54 -8.01 -24.75
CA LEU A 438 36.03 -9.34 -25.14
C LEU A 438 36.02 -9.57 -26.67
N ILE A 439 35.49 -8.64 -27.47
CA ILE A 439 35.34 -8.79 -28.93
C ILE A 439 36.49 -8.13 -29.72
N LEU A 440 37.35 -7.32 -29.08
CA LEU A 440 38.46 -6.60 -29.72
C LEU A 440 39.85 -7.17 -29.35
N PRO A 441 40.44 -8.06 -30.16
CA PRO A 441 41.85 -8.39 -30.03
C PRO A 441 42.72 -7.26 -30.60
N ASN A 442 43.74 -6.85 -29.84
CA ASN A 442 44.74 -5.85 -30.27
C ASN A 442 45.36 -6.21 -31.63
N ARG A 443 45.10 -5.38 -32.66
CA ARG A 443 45.77 -5.47 -33.96
C ARG A 443 46.33 -4.10 -34.38
N SER A 444 47.58 -3.89 -33.96
CA SER A 444 48.63 -3.06 -34.57
C SER A 444 48.21 -1.93 -35.52
N GLN A 445 48.50 -0.69 -35.10
CA GLN A 445 48.71 0.44 -36.02
C GLN A 445 49.95 0.15 -36.89
N GLN A 446 49.72 -0.34 -38.11
CA GLN A 446 50.72 -0.37 -39.18
C GLN A 446 50.02 -0.09 -40.52
N GLN A 447 50.06 1.17 -40.97
CA GLN A 447 50.13 1.56 -42.39
C GLN A 447 50.22 3.08 -42.55
N SER A 448 51.44 3.57 -42.78
CA SER A 448 51.73 4.75 -43.61
C SER A 448 53.22 4.73 -43.98
N LEU A 449 53.58 3.76 -44.81
CA LEU A 449 54.82 3.77 -45.59
C LEU A 449 54.41 3.82 -47.05
N ASP A 450 54.53 5.00 -47.67
CA ASP A 450 54.76 5.13 -49.11
C ASP A 450 55.18 6.57 -49.46
N SER A 451 56.49 6.80 -49.56
CA SER A 451 57.15 7.60 -50.60
C SER A 451 58.65 7.75 -50.27
N THR A 452 59.48 6.99 -50.98
CA THR A 452 60.93 7.18 -50.99
C THR A 452 61.30 8.25 -52.02
N ASN A 453 62.25 9.15 -51.70
CA ASN A 453 63.23 9.64 -52.68
C ASN A 453 64.39 10.46 -52.05
N ASN A 454 65.61 10.08 -52.44
CA ASN A 454 66.82 10.88 -52.65
C ASN A 454 67.54 11.67 -51.52
N ALA A 455 68.78 11.19 -51.28
CA ALA A 455 70.05 11.93 -51.35
C ALA A 455 70.57 12.79 -50.16
N ARG A 456 71.60 12.21 -49.50
CA ARG A 456 72.92 12.77 -49.10
C ARG A 456 73.07 14.31 -48.87
N THR A 457 73.57 14.72 -47.69
CA THR A 457 74.98 15.13 -47.40
C THR A 457 75.12 15.90 -46.06
N ALA A 458 76.35 15.92 -45.49
CA ALA A 458 76.88 16.80 -44.42
C ALA A 458 76.19 16.73 -43.02
N SER A 459 76.83 16.28 -41.92
CA SER A 459 77.98 16.84 -41.17
C SER A 459 77.64 18.20 -40.48
N SER A 460 77.98 18.46 -39.22
CA SER A 460 78.89 17.80 -38.26
C SER A 460 78.68 18.32 -36.82
N ASP A 461 79.12 17.52 -35.83
CA ASP A 461 79.54 17.90 -34.46
C ASP A 461 78.51 18.56 -33.52
N GLU A 462 78.59 18.45 -32.19
CA GLU A 462 79.70 17.99 -31.32
C GLU A 462 79.15 17.21 -30.10
N SER A 463 80.01 16.55 -29.31
CA SER A 463 79.59 15.72 -28.15
C SER A 463 80.53 15.94 -26.93
N PRO A 464 80.51 15.12 -25.86
CA PRO A 464 80.19 15.51 -24.48
C PRO A 464 81.45 15.69 -23.60
N PRO A 465 81.35 15.64 -22.25
CA PRO A 465 81.71 14.35 -21.62
C PRO A 465 81.03 13.96 -20.28
N LEU A 466 80.87 12.63 -20.10
CA LEU A 466 81.07 11.74 -18.92
C LEU A 466 80.72 12.23 -17.49
N GLY A 467 80.24 11.40 -16.54
CA GLY A 467 79.98 9.94 -16.40
C GLY A 467 79.59 9.66 -14.93
N LYS A 468 79.29 8.47 -14.36
CA LYS A 468 79.31 7.03 -14.73
C LYS A 468 78.14 6.34 -13.95
N ALA A 469 77.37 5.40 -14.52
CA ALA A 469 77.43 3.92 -14.32
C ALA A 469 77.41 3.45 -12.84
N ARG A 470 76.58 2.49 -12.36
CA ARG A 470 75.78 1.36 -12.93
C ARG A 470 74.47 1.18 -12.11
N ASP A 471 73.32 0.74 -12.63
CA ASP A 471 72.90 -0.63 -13.05
C ASP A 471 73.01 -1.69 -11.91
N ASP A 472 72.01 -2.52 -11.55
CA ASP A 472 70.74 -2.89 -12.22
C ASP A 472 69.72 -3.56 -11.24
N ILE A 473 68.54 -4.01 -11.75
CA ILE A 473 67.49 -4.91 -11.16
C ILE A 473 66.26 -4.28 -10.45
N THR A 474 65.20 -4.12 -11.26
CA THR A 474 63.73 -4.19 -11.01
C THR A 474 63.13 -4.46 -9.62
N THR A 475 62.19 -3.61 -9.17
CA THR A 475 60.72 -3.91 -9.20
C THR A 475 59.83 -2.66 -9.02
N THR A 476 58.51 -2.81 -9.23
CA THR A 476 57.53 -1.78 -9.62
C THR A 476 56.80 -0.99 -8.52
N THR A 477 56.25 0.17 -8.94
CA THR A 477 55.01 0.86 -8.47
C THR A 477 54.93 1.57 -7.11
N THR A 478 54.92 2.92 -7.13
CA THR A 478 53.98 3.75 -6.34
C THR A 478 53.84 5.19 -6.91
N THR A 479 52.69 5.85 -6.67
CA THR A 479 52.40 7.31 -6.81
C THR A 479 52.52 7.95 -8.22
N ASN A 480 51.64 8.86 -8.70
CA ASN A 480 50.75 9.79 -8.01
C ASN A 480 49.46 10.13 -8.80
N GLN A 481 48.35 10.16 -8.07
CA GLN A 481 47.38 11.27 -7.94
C GLN A 481 47.00 12.13 -9.19
N LYS A 482 45.71 12.07 -9.53
CA LYS A 482 44.91 13.22 -9.99
C LYS A 482 43.59 13.26 -9.23
N GLU A 483 43.16 14.46 -8.87
CA GLU A 483 41.97 14.71 -8.08
C GLU A 483 40.69 14.45 -8.88
N SER A 484 39.71 13.79 -8.28
CA SER A 484 38.32 13.79 -8.71
C SER A 484 37.45 14.20 -7.52
N THR A 485 36.78 15.34 -7.65
CA THR A 485 35.88 15.92 -6.63
C THR A 485 34.85 14.92 -6.13
N MET A 486 34.78 14.78 -4.81
CA MET A 486 33.76 13.99 -4.10
C MET A 486 32.35 14.55 -4.35
N GLN A 487 31.48 13.79 -5.01
CA GLN A 487 30.02 13.97 -4.98
C GLN A 487 29.25 12.81 -5.63
N ASP A 488 29.51 11.55 -5.25
CA ASP A 488 28.65 10.40 -5.65
C ASP A 488 28.69 9.19 -4.68
N GLU A 489 28.95 9.43 -3.39
CA GLU A 489 28.81 8.40 -2.34
C GLU A 489 27.46 8.52 -1.62
N ASN A 490 26.39 8.09 -2.30
CA ASN A 490 25.07 7.84 -1.67
C ASN A 490 24.21 6.86 -2.49
N VAL A 491 24.80 5.72 -2.89
CA VAL A 491 24.00 4.53 -3.23
C VAL A 491 23.62 3.87 -1.91
N SER A 492 22.53 4.37 -1.30
CA SER A 492 22.06 3.87 -0.02
C SER A 492 21.72 2.39 -0.08
N THR A 493 22.58 1.58 0.56
CA THR A 493 22.22 0.24 1.01
C THR A 493 20.99 0.36 1.90
N LEU A 494 19.85 -0.14 1.42
CA LEU A 494 18.63 -0.21 2.22
C LEU A 494 18.90 -1.12 3.40
N ASP A 495 19.13 -0.50 4.55
CA ASP A 495 19.53 -1.19 5.76
C ASP A 495 18.37 -2.04 6.29
N TYR A 496 18.61 -3.34 6.38
CA TYR A 496 17.63 -4.29 6.89
C TYR A 496 17.59 -4.30 8.42
N ASP A 497 18.56 -3.68 9.12
CA ASP A 497 18.55 -3.56 10.59
C ASP A 497 17.31 -2.79 11.08
N LEU A 498 16.91 -1.75 10.35
CA LEU A 498 15.69 -0.98 10.61
C LEU A 498 14.42 -1.83 10.47
N ILE A 499 14.46 -2.86 9.64
CA ILE A 499 13.35 -3.79 9.39
C ILE A 499 13.33 -4.92 10.42
N ALA A 500 14.49 -5.50 10.70
CA ALA A 500 14.62 -6.61 11.65
C ALA A 500 14.05 -6.20 13.01
N ASN A 501 14.39 -5.00 13.48
CA ASN A 501 13.85 -4.41 14.71
C ASN A 501 12.35 -4.04 14.63
N ALA A 502 11.79 -3.79 13.45
CA ALA A 502 10.35 -3.58 13.26
C ALA A 502 9.55 -4.89 13.12
N MET A 503 10.23 -5.99 12.80
CA MET A 503 9.66 -7.30 12.49
C MET A 503 9.81 -8.29 13.65
N ASP A 504 9.58 -7.82 14.86
CA ASP A 504 9.48 -8.68 16.03
C ASP A 504 8.39 -9.74 15.88
N LEU A 505 8.68 -10.92 16.40
CA LEU A 505 7.70 -12.00 16.54
C LEU A 505 6.41 -11.53 17.27
N GLY A 506 6.55 -10.62 18.24
CA GLY A 506 5.43 -9.98 18.94
C GLY A 506 4.48 -9.17 18.04
N MET A 507 4.98 -8.57 16.95
CA MET A 507 4.15 -7.83 15.99
C MET A 507 3.25 -8.78 15.20
N PHE A 508 3.78 -9.94 14.79
CA PHE A 508 2.99 -10.98 14.13
C PHE A 508 1.88 -11.50 15.07
N TRP A 509 2.21 -11.79 16.34
CA TRP A 509 1.22 -12.20 17.35
C TRP A 509 0.14 -11.16 17.58
N ALA A 510 0.51 -9.87 17.66
CA ALA A 510 -0.45 -8.79 17.83
C ALA A 510 -1.42 -8.69 16.65
N CYS A 511 -0.93 -8.77 15.41
CA CYS A 511 -1.77 -8.80 14.20
C CYS A 511 -2.75 -9.99 14.22
N MET A 512 -2.25 -11.20 14.51
CA MET A 512 -3.09 -12.41 14.57
C MET A 512 -4.15 -12.34 15.67
N ARG A 513 -3.77 -11.86 16.87
CA ARG A 513 -4.70 -11.68 18.00
C ARG A 513 -5.78 -10.64 17.68
N ARG A 514 -5.43 -9.48 17.10
CA ARG A 514 -6.43 -8.47 16.72
C ARG A 514 -7.36 -8.99 15.63
N ILE A 515 -6.86 -9.75 14.63
CA ILE A 515 -7.72 -10.38 13.61
C ILE A 515 -8.77 -11.28 14.25
N ARG A 516 -8.41 -12.16 15.20
CA ARG A 516 -9.39 -13.02 15.90
C ARG A 516 -10.43 -12.19 16.66
N ILE A 517 -9.99 -11.21 17.47
CA ILE A 517 -10.88 -10.31 18.23
C ILE A 517 -11.84 -9.55 17.30
N CYS A 518 -11.37 -9.06 16.15
CA CYS A 518 -12.22 -8.32 15.21
C CYS A 518 -13.19 -9.21 14.42
N ILE A 519 -12.85 -10.48 14.19
CA ILE A 519 -13.79 -11.49 13.65
C ILE A 519 -14.93 -11.72 14.65
N ASP A 520 -14.60 -11.93 15.93
CA ASP A 520 -15.59 -12.14 16.99
C ASP A 520 -16.48 -10.90 17.20
N GLY A 521 -15.88 -9.70 17.18
CA GLY A 521 -16.56 -8.41 17.23
C GLY A 521 -17.26 -7.98 15.95
N LYS A 522 -17.12 -8.72 14.84
CA LYS A 522 -17.68 -8.41 13.50
C LYS A 522 -17.23 -7.07 12.90
N LEU A 523 -16.03 -6.62 13.28
CA LEU A 523 -15.40 -5.37 12.82
C LEU A 523 -14.64 -5.62 11.51
N TRP A 524 -15.38 -5.77 10.40
CA TRP A 524 -14.83 -6.21 9.11
C TRP A 524 -13.76 -5.26 8.53
N PHE A 525 -13.86 -3.97 8.83
CA PHE A 525 -12.88 -2.96 8.43
C PHE A 525 -11.51 -3.20 9.08
N ASP A 526 -11.49 -3.33 10.41
CA ASP A 526 -10.28 -3.64 11.18
C ASP A 526 -9.64 -4.96 10.73
N VAL A 527 -10.45 -5.99 10.42
CA VAL A 527 -9.94 -7.25 9.85
C VAL A 527 -9.28 -6.99 8.49
N GLN A 528 -9.92 -6.24 7.59
CA GLN A 528 -9.34 -5.91 6.28
C GLN A 528 -7.99 -5.17 6.42
N VAL A 529 -7.91 -4.18 7.30
CA VAL A 529 -6.68 -3.40 7.52
C VAL A 529 -5.58 -4.27 8.13
N THR A 530 -5.90 -5.01 9.20
CA THR A 530 -4.92 -5.84 9.93
C THR A 530 -4.43 -7.01 9.06
N ALA A 531 -5.32 -7.61 8.26
CA ALA A 531 -4.97 -8.63 7.27
C ALA A 531 -4.02 -8.09 6.19
N ASP A 532 -4.18 -6.84 5.77
CA ASP A 532 -3.27 -6.23 4.79
C ASP A 532 -1.90 -5.88 5.39
N CYS A 533 -1.85 -5.41 6.64
CA CYS A 533 -0.59 -5.22 7.36
C CYS A 533 0.15 -6.56 7.51
N LEU A 534 -0.53 -7.61 7.98
CA LEU A 534 0.01 -8.96 8.11
C LEU A 534 0.53 -9.51 6.76
N ARG A 535 -0.19 -9.27 5.65
CA ARG A 535 0.27 -9.63 4.30
C ARG A 535 1.61 -8.98 3.98
N ARG A 536 1.76 -7.68 4.28
CA ARG A 536 2.98 -6.91 3.99
C ARG A 536 4.15 -7.40 4.85
N LEU A 537 3.93 -7.64 6.14
CA LEU A 537 4.91 -8.27 7.04
C LEU A 537 5.38 -9.63 6.52
N LEU A 538 4.45 -10.52 6.14
CA LEU A 538 4.78 -11.84 5.57
C LEU A 538 5.51 -11.74 4.21
N ALA A 539 5.24 -10.71 3.41
CA ALA A 539 5.93 -10.47 2.15
C ALA A 539 7.38 -10.03 2.37
N ILE A 540 7.64 -9.16 3.34
CA ILE A 540 9.00 -8.73 3.72
C ILE A 540 9.77 -9.91 4.33
N LEU A 541 9.13 -10.73 5.17
CA LEU A 541 9.72 -11.94 5.74
C LEU A 541 10.21 -12.91 4.65
N GLY A 542 9.43 -13.04 3.56
CA GLY A 542 9.80 -13.80 2.37
C GLY A 542 10.90 -13.16 1.50
N ILE A 543 11.21 -11.89 1.69
CA ILE A 543 12.37 -11.20 1.08
C ILE A 543 13.61 -11.33 1.97
N MET A 544 13.50 -11.12 3.29
CA MET A 544 14.60 -11.31 4.25
C MET A 544 15.15 -12.74 4.19
N GLY A 545 14.27 -13.76 4.13
CA GLY A 545 14.67 -15.16 3.96
C GLY A 545 15.40 -15.48 2.64
N ARG A 546 15.52 -14.51 1.72
CA ARG A 546 16.27 -14.55 0.45
C ARG A 546 17.39 -13.50 0.39
N SER A 547 17.65 -12.77 1.47
CA SER A 547 18.74 -11.80 1.56
C SER A 547 20.10 -12.52 1.44
N PRO A 548 21.16 -11.88 0.91
CA PRO A 548 22.50 -12.46 0.94
C PRO A 548 23.04 -12.60 2.37
N GLU A 549 22.65 -11.69 3.26
CA GLU A 549 23.15 -11.63 4.63
C GLU A 549 22.65 -12.79 5.50
N SER A 550 23.49 -13.29 6.42
CA SER A 550 23.13 -14.42 7.27
C SER A 550 22.11 -14.01 8.33
N GLU A 551 22.33 -12.89 9.01
CA GLU A 551 21.56 -12.51 10.21
C GLU A 551 20.05 -12.36 9.91
N TYR A 552 19.69 -11.59 8.87
CA TYR A 552 18.28 -11.43 8.48
C TYR A 552 17.65 -12.74 7.98
N ARG A 553 18.45 -13.62 7.39
CA ARG A 553 17.98 -14.92 6.91
C ARG A 553 17.65 -15.83 8.09
N ASP A 554 18.49 -15.82 9.12
CA ASP A 554 18.39 -16.67 10.29
C ASP A 554 17.25 -16.17 11.22
N VAL A 555 17.10 -14.85 11.38
CA VAL A 555 15.90 -14.22 12.00
C VAL A 555 14.61 -14.56 11.22
N ALA A 556 14.65 -14.49 9.89
CA ALA A 556 13.48 -14.84 9.08
C ALA A 556 13.09 -16.32 9.19
N GLU A 557 14.07 -17.23 9.26
CA GLU A 557 13.82 -18.66 9.47
C GLU A 557 13.22 -18.95 10.85
N TYR A 558 13.69 -18.27 11.91
CA TYR A 558 13.12 -18.38 13.26
C TYR A 558 11.63 -18.00 13.29
N ILE A 559 11.28 -16.83 12.72
CA ILE A 559 9.88 -16.37 12.68
C ILE A 559 9.02 -17.30 11.80
N GLN A 560 9.53 -17.76 10.66
CA GLN A 560 8.83 -18.70 9.79
C GLN A 560 8.56 -20.04 10.49
N SER A 561 9.51 -20.54 11.27
CA SER A 561 9.36 -21.77 12.07
C SER A 561 8.22 -21.63 13.08
N ASN A 562 8.21 -20.56 13.88
CA ASN A 562 7.18 -20.35 14.90
C ASN A 562 5.77 -20.24 14.30
N ILE A 563 5.61 -19.49 13.20
CA ILE A 563 4.33 -19.39 12.47
C ILE A 563 3.91 -20.74 11.88
N TYR A 564 4.85 -21.59 11.48
CA TYR A 564 4.54 -22.91 10.92
C TYR A 564 4.07 -23.91 11.98
N HIS A 565 4.70 -23.93 13.15
CA HIS A 565 4.41 -24.91 14.19
C HIS A 565 3.12 -24.59 14.96
N GLU A 566 2.77 -23.31 15.14
CA GLU A 566 1.56 -22.95 15.86
C GLU A 566 0.29 -23.06 15.01
N GLN A 567 -0.37 -24.22 15.08
CA GLN A 567 -1.64 -24.51 14.40
C GLN A 567 -2.73 -23.44 14.65
N SER A 568 -2.75 -22.84 15.84
CA SER A 568 -3.69 -21.78 16.24
C SER A 568 -3.69 -20.58 15.28
N THR A 569 -2.54 -20.27 14.67
CA THR A 569 -2.37 -19.18 13.69
C THR A 569 -2.85 -19.58 12.31
N LEU A 570 -2.55 -20.82 11.91
CA LEU A 570 -2.84 -21.33 10.57
C LEU A 570 -4.36 -21.45 10.34
N ASP A 571 -5.14 -21.72 11.39
CA ASP A 571 -6.61 -21.78 11.31
C ASP A 571 -7.29 -20.42 11.08
N ILE A 572 -6.63 -19.29 11.36
CA ILE A 572 -7.16 -17.95 11.08
C ILE A 572 -7.39 -17.76 9.57
N PHE A 573 -6.53 -18.30 8.71
CA PHE A 573 -6.58 -18.06 7.27
C PHE A 573 -7.78 -18.72 6.56
N PRO A 574 -8.14 -20.01 6.81
CA PRO A 574 -9.40 -20.57 6.32
C PRO A 574 -10.64 -19.85 6.87
N ASP A 575 -10.62 -19.45 8.14
CA ASP A 575 -11.79 -18.90 8.82
C ASP A 575 -12.15 -17.48 8.34
N LEU A 576 -11.15 -16.68 7.93
CA LEU A 576 -11.35 -15.38 7.25
C LEU A 576 -12.24 -15.49 5.98
N ILE A 577 -12.21 -16.64 5.29
CA ILE A 577 -13.04 -16.89 4.10
C ILE A 577 -14.38 -17.54 4.47
N ARG A 578 -14.41 -18.44 5.45
CA ARG A 578 -15.66 -19.08 5.92
C ARG A 578 -16.63 -18.06 6.53
N THR A 579 -16.12 -17.02 7.17
CA THR A 579 -16.90 -15.91 7.75
C THR A 579 -17.42 -14.90 6.71
N TYR A 580 -17.10 -15.06 5.41
CA TYR A 580 -17.60 -14.17 4.37
C TYR A 580 -19.09 -14.36 4.05
N SER A 581 -19.85 -13.28 4.20
CA SER A 581 -21.28 -13.17 3.93
C SER A 581 -21.61 -11.93 3.07
N ASN A 582 -21.52 -10.72 3.64
CA ASN A 582 -21.95 -9.44 3.02
C ASN A 582 -20.87 -8.33 3.06
N GLN A 583 -19.64 -8.67 3.45
CA GLN A 583 -18.52 -7.72 3.57
C GLN A 583 -18.14 -7.13 2.19
N SER A 584 -17.39 -6.03 2.24
CA SER A 584 -16.93 -5.27 1.06
C SER A 584 -16.06 -6.09 0.10
N PHE A 585 -15.82 -5.54 -1.10
CA PHE A 585 -14.97 -6.21 -2.10
C PHE A 585 -13.48 -6.12 -1.72
N GLY A 586 -13.03 -5.02 -1.12
CA GLY A 586 -11.67 -4.86 -0.62
C GLY A 586 -11.31 -5.90 0.44
N TYR A 587 -12.23 -6.25 1.34
CA TYR A 587 -12.04 -7.33 2.31
C TYR A 587 -11.65 -8.66 1.64
N ILE A 588 -12.38 -9.06 0.58
CA ILE A 588 -12.09 -10.32 -0.14
C ILE A 588 -10.76 -10.21 -0.88
N ALA A 589 -10.52 -9.09 -1.55
CA ALA A 589 -9.29 -8.86 -2.31
C ALA A 589 -8.04 -8.94 -1.42
N THR A 590 -8.06 -8.29 -0.26
CA THR A 590 -7.00 -8.37 0.75
C THR A 590 -6.85 -9.79 1.28
N THR A 591 -7.94 -10.44 1.70
CA THR A 591 -7.91 -11.82 2.22
C THR A 591 -7.30 -12.79 1.21
N MET A 592 -7.63 -12.65 -0.07
CA MET A 592 -7.07 -13.46 -1.15
C MET A 592 -5.58 -13.17 -1.37
N LYS A 593 -5.16 -11.89 -1.36
CA LYS A 593 -3.73 -11.52 -1.44
C LYS A 593 -2.95 -12.06 -0.23
N LEU A 594 -3.53 -12.04 0.99
CA LEU A 594 -2.94 -12.57 2.22
C LEU A 594 -2.72 -14.08 2.11
N ILE A 595 -3.75 -14.86 1.76
CA ILE A 595 -3.66 -16.32 1.64
C ILE A 595 -2.67 -16.74 0.56
N HIS A 596 -2.66 -16.07 -0.60
CA HIS A 596 -1.64 -16.31 -1.62
C HIS A 596 -0.22 -16.07 -1.09
N THR A 597 -0.01 -14.97 -0.37
CA THR A 597 1.31 -14.60 0.19
C THR A 597 1.76 -15.61 1.25
N MET A 598 0.86 -16.00 2.15
CA MET A 598 1.11 -17.02 3.18
C MET A 598 1.46 -18.37 2.55
N LEU A 599 0.65 -18.89 1.61
CA LEU A 599 0.88 -20.21 0.97
C LEU A 599 2.20 -20.22 0.20
N LYS A 600 2.55 -19.09 -0.42
CA LYS A 600 3.81 -18.89 -1.13
C LYS A 600 5.01 -18.79 -0.18
N MET A 601 4.82 -18.26 1.04
CA MET A 601 5.86 -18.21 2.07
C MET A 601 6.12 -19.61 2.63
N LEU A 602 5.09 -20.32 3.10
CA LEU A 602 5.24 -21.67 3.66
C LEU A 602 5.85 -22.66 2.67
N GLU A 603 5.41 -22.64 1.40
CA GLU A 603 6.00 -23.53 0.38
C GLU A 603 7.49 -23.24 0.13
N GLN A 604 7.94 -21.99 0.29
CA GLN A 604 9.36 -21.66 0.21
C GLN A 604 10.13 -22.16 1.42
N TYR A 605 9.57 -22.03 2.63
CA TYR A 605 10.16 -22.57 3.85
C TYR A 605 10.38 -24.08 3.75
N CYS A 606 9.34 -24.85 3.38
CA CYS A 606 9.46 -26.30 3.17
C CYS A 606 10.51 -26.67 2.11
N LYS A 607 10.55 -25.95 0.98
CA LYS A 607 11.55 -26.17 -0.09
C LYS A 607 12.97 -25.79 0.33
N LYS A 608 13.13 -24.80 1.20
CA LYS A 608 14.46 -24.37 1.70
C LYS A 608 15.04 -25.43 2.63
N GLN A 609 14.25 -25.94 3.56
CA GLN A 609 14.65 -27.05 4.43
C GLN A 609 15.06 -28.29 3.62
N GLN A 610 14.33 -28.62 2.54
CA GLN A 610 14.70 -29.69 1.60
C GLN A 610 16.09 -29.49 0.97
N VAL A 611 16.46 -28.26 0.59
CA VAL A 611 17.78 -27.96 -0.01
C VAL A 611 18.90 -27.99 1.02
N THR A 612 18.66 -27.50 2.24
CA THR A 612 19.61 -27.60 3.36
C THR A 612 19.93 -29.06 3.68
N PHE A 613 18.90 -29.92 3.69
CA PHE A 613 19.03 -31.36 3.89
C PHE A 613 19.90 -32.04 2.82
N VAL A 614 19.67 -31.74 1.53
CA VAL A 614 20.45 -32.33 0.42
C VAL A 614 21.90 -31.82 0.38
N ARG A 615 22.16 -30.57 0.80
CA ARG A 615 23.53 -30.01 0.82
C ARG A 615 24.44 -30.66 1.88
N LYS A 616 23.89 -31.06 3.03
CA LYS A 616 24.62 -31.85 4.04
C LYS A 616 24.93 -33.28 3.55
N LYS A 617 24.15 -33.81 2.59
CA LYS A 617 24.26 -35.18 2.05
C LYS A 617 25.28 -35.36 0.90
N LYS A 618 26.31 -34.51 0.79
CA LYS A 618 27.35 -34.66 -0.26
C LYS A 618 28.35 -35.78 0.12
N PRO A 619 28.64 -36.73 -0.80
CA PRO A 619 29.40 -37.93 -0.44
C PRO A 619 30.91 -37.66 -0.36
N GLN A 620 31.58 -38.32 0.59
CA GLN A 620 33.03 -38.48 0.54
C GLN A 620 33.41 -39.19 -0.78
N ARG A 621 34.44 -38.67 -1.47
CA ARG A 621 34.89 -39.22 -2.75
C ARG A 621 35.56 -40.58 -2.52
N LYS A 622 34.97 -41.66 -3.04
CA LYS A 622 35.67 -42.94 -3.19
C LYS A 622 36.92 -42.75 -4.04
N LEU A 623 38.09 -42.98 -3.44
CA LEU A 623 39.37 -43.05 -4.15
C LEU A 623 39.37 -44.28 -5.09
N LYS A 624 40.05 -44.15 -6.24
CA LYS A 624 40.08 -45.18 -7.29
C LYS A 624 41.04 -46.32 -6.95
N ALA A 625 40.69 -47.54 -7.33
CA ALA A 625 41.56 -48.72 -7.27
C ALA A 625 42.49 -48.86 -8.50
N LYS A 626 43.60 -49.61 -8.28
CA LYS A 626 44.77 -49.98 -9.13
C LYS A 626 46.07 -49.36 -8.56
N SER A 627 47.17 -50.06 -8.29
CA SER A 627 47.51 -51.51 -8.21
C SER A 627 48.78 -51.65 -7.32
N SER A 628 49.47 -52.77 -7.05
CA SER A 628 49.49 -54.16 -7.60
C SER A 628 50.08 -55.13 -6.54
N ASP A 629 50.23 -56.42 -6.85
CA ASP A 629 50.69 -57.50 -5.95
C ASP A 629 52.16 -57.40 -5.45
N THR A 630 52.45 -57.76 -4.19
CA THR A 630 53.35 -58.92 -3.84
C THR A 630 53.34 -59.32 -2.34
N SER A 631 53.13 -60.62 -2.08
CA SER A 631 53.62 -61.50 -0.98
C SER A 631 54.07 -60.98 0.42
N GLY A 632 53.57 -61.63 1.49
CA GLY A 632 54.32 -61.89 2.74
C GLY A 632 53.58 -61.58 4.07
N PRO A 633 53.44 -62.52 5.04
CA PRO A 633 52.69 -62.30 6.29
C PRO A 633 53.56 -62.06 7.55
N ALA A 634 53.10 -61.21 8.47
CA ALA A 634 53.16 -61.38 9.95
C ALA A 634 52.69 -60.13 10.72
N ASP A 635 51.76 -60.33 11.65
CA ASP A 635 51.54 -59.70 12.97
C ASP A 635 51.80 -58.19 13.19
N LYS A 636 50.71 -57.46 13.51
CA LYS A 636 50.49 -56.93 14.87
C LYS A 636 49.05 -56.49 15.12
N GLU A 637 48.64 -56.59 16.38
CA GLU A 637 47.27 -56.42 16.87
C GLU A 637 46.89 -54.95 17.14
N MET A 638 45.59 -54.74 17.38
CA MET A 638 44.95 -53.56 18.00
C MET A 638 45.07 -52.24 17.23
N ASP A 639 44.01 -51.88 16.53
CA ASP A 639 43.03 -50.98 17.15
C ASP A 639 41.60 -51.33 16.69
N ALA A 640 40.64 -51.17 17.59
CA ALA A 640 39.22 -51.38 17.32
C ALA A 640 38.54 -50.05 16.98
N ASP A 641 37.53 -50.15 16.11
CA ASP A 641 36.45 -49.18 15.81
C ASP A 641 36.48 -48.61 14.38
N ASP A 642 36.39 -49.50 13.38
CA ASP A 642 35.97 -49.10 12.03
C ASP A 642 34.43 -49.02 12.00
N SER A 643 33.92 -47.80 12.15
CA SER A 643 32.50 -47.49 12.33
C SER A 643 31.68 -47.78 11.07
N ASP A 644 31.11 -48.99 10.99
CA ASP A 644 30.15 -49.33 9.95
C ASP A 644 28.78 -48.66 10.20
N GLY A 645 28.23 -48.07 9.15
CA GLY A 645 26.77 -47.99 8.96
C GLY A 645 25.94 -46.99 9.77
N SER A 646 26.51 -46.17 10.66
CA SER A 646 25.70 -45.15 11.34
C SER A 646 25.39 -43.94 10.44
N GLN A 647 24.19 -43.97 9.83
CA GLN A 647 23.40 -42.74 9.81
C GLN A 647 23.22 -42.33 11.26
N THR A 648 23.77 -41.19 11.68
CA THR A 648 23.53 -40.64 13.02
C THR A 648 22.02 -40.59 13.27
N GLU A 649 21.58 -40.93 14.48
CA GLU A 649 20.14 -40.90 14.81
C GLU A 649 19.55 -39.52 14.54
N GLU A 650 20.33 -38.46 14.78
CA GLU A 650 20.01 -37.09 14.38
C GLU A 650 19.57 -36.93 12.91
N ASP A 651 20.21 -37.63 11.96
CA ASP A 651 19.88 -37.52 10.54
C ASP A 651 18.63 -38.33 10.17
N ARG A 652 18.29 -39.37 10.94
CA ARG A 652 17.00 -40.07 10.85
C ARG A 652 15.88 -39.22 11.45
N ASP A 653 16.10 -38.63 12.62
CA ASP A 653 15.14 -37.74 13.28
C ASP A 653 14.86 -36.49 12.44
N ARG A 654 15.88 -35.93 11.78
CA ARG A 654 15.73 -34.83 10.80
C ARG A 654 14.94 -35.25 9.55
N GLU A 655 15.14 -36.48 9.03
CA GLU A 655 14.36 -37.00 7.89
C GLU A 655 12.90 -37.29 8.30
N ILE A 656 12.65 -37.75 9.54
CA ILE A 656 11.31 -37.94 10.12
C ILE A 656 10.61 -36.58 10.27
N ALA A 657 11.26 -35.60 10.93
CA ALA A 657 10.73 -34.25 11.08
C ALA A 657 10.43 -33.60 9.71
N TYR A 658 11.31 -33.75 8.73
CA TYR A 658 11.07 -33.26 7.36
C TYR A 658 9.81 -33.88 6.73
N ARG A 659 9.60 -35.19 6.89
CA ARG A 659 8.39 -35.87 6.39
C ARG A 659 7.13 -35.40 7.10
N GLU A 660 7.19 -35.16 8.40
CA GLU A 660 6.11 -34.56 9.18
C GLU A 660 5.79 -33.14 8.71
N HIS A 661 6.82 -32.30 8.49
CA HIS A 661 6.66 -30.96 7.91
C HIS A 661 5.92 -31.03 6.56
N VAL A 662 6.37 -31.86 5.60
CA VAL A 662 5.70 -31.93 4.28
C VAL A 662 4.26 -32.45 4.39
N PHE A 663 4.00 -33.44 5.25
CA PHE A 663 2.67 -33.99 5.45
C PHE A 663 1.69 -33.01 6.11
N SER A 664 2.18 -32.24 7.09
CA SER A 664 1.41 -31.16 7.74
C SER A 664 1.03 -30.07 6.73
N PHE A 665 1.95 -29.68 5.83
CA PHE A 665 1.65 -28.69 4.79
C PHE A 665 0.60 -29.18 3.77
N GLU A 666 0.66 -30.44 3.32
CA GLU A 666 -0.39 -31.00 2.44
C GLU A 666 -1.74 -31.09 3.15
N SER A 667 -1.73 -31.44 4.44
CA SER A 667 -2.93 -31.46 5.29
C SER A 667 -3.51 -30.06 5.48
N PHE A 668 -2.66 -29.02 5.53
CA PHE A 668 -3.07 -27.63 5.59
C PHE A 668 -3.61 -27.11 4.24
N GLU A 669 -2.97 -27.39 3.09
CA GLU A 669 -3.50 -27.03 1.76
C GLU A 669 -4.90 -27.63 1.53
N LYS A 670 -5.21 -28.81 2.08
CA LYS A 670 -6.55 -29.42 2.05
C LYS A 670 -7.61 -28.65 2.84
N ARG A 671 -7.25 -27.90 3.90
CA ARG A 671 -8.22 -27.10 4.68
C ARG A 671 -8.87 -25.96 3.86
N PHE A 672 -8.21 -25.52 2.78
CA PHE A 672 -8.76 -24.53 1.83
C PHE A 672 -9.61 -25.15 0.71
N ALA A 673 -9.62 -26.48 0.55
CA ALA A 673 -10.38 -27.17 -0.48
C ALA A 673 -11.88 -27.31 -0.09
N THR A 674 -12.53 -26.18 0.19
CA THR A 674 -13.94 -26.08 0.56
C THR A 674 -14.71 -25.34 -0.54
N TYR A 675 -15.98 -25.70 -0.77
CA TYR A 675 -16.81 -25.03 -1.79
C TYR A 675 -16.96 -23.52 -1.53
N ASP A 676 -17.05 -23.09 -0.27
CA ASP A 676 -17.12 -21.66 0.07
C ASP A 676 -15.89 -20.87 -0.38
N PHE A 677 -14.69 -21.45 -0.36
CA PHE A 677 -13.50 -20.79 -0.89
C PHE A 677 -13.66 -20.47 -2.38
N VAL A 678 -14.10 -21.46 -3.16
CA VAL A 678 -14.32 -21.30 -4.60
C VAL A 678 -15.45 -20.30 -4.86
N ARG A 679 -16.56 -20.37 -4.11
CA ARG A 679 -17.68 -19.42 -4.16
C ARG A 679 -17.24 -17.98 -3.92
N VAL A 680 -16.53 -17.71 -2.82
CA VAL A 680 -16.06 -16.36 -2.45
C VAL A 680 -15.08 -15.81 -3.49
N SER A 681 -14.18 -16.67 -3.98
CA SER A 681 -13.25 -16.32 -5.07
C SER A 681 -13.97 -16.01 -6.39
N CYS A 682 -15.04 -16.75 -6.71
CA CYS A 682 -15.86 -16.49 -7.89
C CYS A 682 -16.64 -15.17 -7.76
N ILE A 683 -17.17 -14.84 -6.58
CA ILE A 683 -17.81 -13.54 -6.31
C ILE A 683 -16.82 -12.38 -6.52
N LEU A 684 -15.55 -12.53 -6.15
CA LEU A 684 -14.52 -11.54 -6.44
C LEU A 684 -14.15 -11.49 -7.94
N LEU A 685 -14.15 -12.66 -8.61
CA LEU A 685 -13.98 -12.74 -10.06
C LEU A 685 -15.16 -12.19 -10.86
N GLU A 686 -16.35 -11.96 -10.30
CA GLU A 686 -17.45 -11.34 -11.06
C GLU A 686 -17.08 -9.95 -11.61
N GLU A 687 -16.21 -9.22 -10.90
CA GLU A 687 -15.73 -7.87 -11.23
C GLU A 687 -14.34 -7.86 -11.91
N TYR A 688 -13.98 -8.92 -12.66
CA TYR A 688 -12.70 -9.06 -13.38
C TYR A 688 -12.28 -7.87 -14.27
N GLN A 689 -13.21 -6.96 -14.61
CA GLN A 689 -12.95 -5.77 -15.43
C GLN A 689 -12.21 -4.65 -14.65
N TYR A 690 -12.40 -4.55 -13.33
CA TYR A 690 -11.82 -3.51 -12.47
C TYR A 690 -10.76 -4.05 -11.50
N LEU A 691 -10.55 -5.37 -11.49
CA LEU A 691 -9.69 -6.05 -10.53
C LEU A 691 -8.20 -5.82 -10.83
N GLN A 692 -7.41 -5.53 -9.80
CA GLN A 692 -5.95 -5.37 -9.93
C GLN A 692 -5.28 -6.69 -10.42
N PRO A 693 -4.28 -6.63 -11.32
CA PRO A 693 -3.60 -7.82 -11.86
C PRO A 693 -2.99 -8.75 -10.79
N GLU A 694 -2.55 -8.18 -9.66
CA GLU A 694 -2.02 -8.93 -8.52
C GLU A 694 -3.06 -9.86 -7.89
N VAL A 695 -4.31 -9.39 -7.74
CA VAL A 695 -5.40 -10.20 -7.17
C VAL A 695 -5.79 -11.30 -8.14
N LEU A 696 -5.81 -10.99 -9.45
CA LEU A 696 -6.08 -11.96 -10.50
C LEU A 696 -5.06 -13.10 -10.52
N HIS A 697 -3.76 -12.77 -10.37
CA HIS A 697 -2.68 -13.75 -10.25
C HIS A 697 -2.78 -14.54 -8.92
N ALA A 698 -3.13 -13.88 -7.81
CA ALA A 698 -3.36 -14.55 -6.52
C ALA A 698 -4.47 -15.60 -6.62
N ILE A 699 -5.64 -15.23 -7.13
CA ILE A 699 -6.79 -16.14 -7.36
C ILE A 699 -6.37 -17.30 -8.26
N THR A 700 -5.77 -17.02 -9.42
CA THR A 700 -5.38 -18.05 -10.40
C THR A 700 -4.39 -19.06 -9.79
N ASN A 701 -3.44 -18.60 -8.97
CA ASN A 701 -2.51 -19.49 -8.28
C ASN A 701 -3.20 -20.36 -7.23
N VAL A 702 -4.09 -19.81 -6.40
CA VAL A 702 -4.78 -20.62 -5.38
C VAL A 702 -5.76 -21.60 -6.03
N PHE A 703 -6.45 -21.19 -7.10
CA PHE A 703 -7.25 -22.08 -7.94
C PHE A 703 -6.42 -23.22 -8.54
N HIS A 704 -5.24 -22.92 -9.10
CA HIS A 704 -4.32 -23.94 -9.60
C HIS A 704 -3.86 -24.90 -8.49
N ARG A 705 -3.63 -24.44 -7.25
CA ARG A 705 -3.32 -25.31 -6.11
C ARG A 705 -4.47 -26.27 -5.79
N ILE A 706 -5.70 -25.75 -5.60
CA ILE A 706 -6.88 -26.56 -5.24
C ILE A 706 -7.19 -27.59 -6.35
N MET A 707 -7.01 -27.21 -7.60
CA MET A 707 -7.34 -28.08 -8.73
C MET A 707 -6.23 -29.12 -9.01
N VAL A 708 -4.95 -28.72 -9.03
CA VAL A 708 -3.82 -29.58 -9.44
C VAL A 708 -3.11 -30.26 -8.28
N LYS A 709 -2.84 -29.55 -7.16
CA LYS A 709 -2.10 -30.13 -6.02
C LYS A 709 -2.99 -31.02 -5.16
N THR A 710 -4.10 -30.49 -4.65
CA THR A 710 -5.01 -31.26 -3.79
C THR A 710 -5.97 -32.17 -4.57
N LYS A 711 -6.02 -32.03 -5.91
CA LYS A 711 -6.83 -32.85 -6.85
C LYS A 711 -8.34 -32.79 -6.58
N VAL A 712 -8.82 -31.72 -5.96
CA VAL A 712 -10.25 -31.55 -5.62
C VAL A 712 -10.96 -30.83 -6.78
N GLU A 713 -10.91 -31.46 -7.97
CA GLU A 713 -11.39 -30.90 -9.25
C GLU A 713 -12.88 -30.51 -9.20
N HIS A 714 -13.68 -31.29 -8.45
CA HIS A 714 -15.13 -31.25 -8.45
C HIS A 714 -15.75 -29.96 -7.89
N LEU A 715 -15.00 -29.18 -7.08
CA LEU A 715 -15.46 -27.90 -6.53
C LEU A 715 -15.66 -26.83 -7.62
N PHE A 716 -14.90 -26.92 -8.72
CA PHE A 716 -14.97 -25.96 -9.83
C PHE A 716 -16.08 -26.27 -10.84
N TRP A 717 -16.72 -27.43 -10.76
CA TRP A 717 -17.69 -27.90 -11.75
C TRP A 717 -19.12 -27.40 -11.51
N LYS A 718 -19.39 -26.62 -10.45
CA LYS A 718 -20.74 -26.08 -10.19
C LYS A 718 -21.16 -25.04 -11.24
N LEU A 719 -22.46 -25.00 -11.57
CA LEU A 719 -22.98 -24.20 -12.68
C LEU A 719 -22.59 -22.71 -12.64
N PRO A 720 -22.66 -21.99 -11.49
CA PRO A 720 -22.31 -20.57 -11.43
C PRO A 720 -20.84 -20.31 -11.79
N THR A 721 -19.95 -21.20 -11.36
CA THR A 721 -18.51 -21.13 -11.67
C THR A 721 -18.27 -21.31 -13.17
N LEU A 722 -18.98 -22.25 -13.81
CA LEU A 722 -18.87 -22.51 -15.25
C LEU A 722 -19.50 -21.39 -16.11
N GLU A 723 -20.61 -20.77 -15.66
CA GLU A 723 -21.19 -19.58 -16.30
C GLU A 723 -20.22 -18.40 -16.28
N LEU A 724 -19.68 -18.08 -15.10
CA LEU A 724 -18.67 -17.03 -14.93
C LEU A 724 -17.44 -17.28 -15.82
N PHE A 725 -16.94 -18.52 -15.87
CA PHE A 725 -15.82 -18.90 -16.73
C PHE A 725 -16.14 -18.75 -18.22
N ASN A 726 -17.35 -19.10 -18.67
CA ASN A 726 -17.79 -18.88 -20.04
C ASN A 726 -17.84 -17.37 -20.37
N ARG A 727 -18.38 -16.55 -19.46
CA ARG A 727 -18.41 -15.08 -19.58
C ARG A 727 -17.02 -14.48 -19.74
N ILE A 728 -16.07 -14.90 -18.89
CA ILE A 728 -14.66 -14.46 -18.96
C ILE A 728 -13.99 -14.89 -20.28
N LEU A 729 -14.29 -16.09 -20.80
CA LEU A 729 -13.75 -16.56 -22.08
C LEU A 729 -14.29 -15.75 -23.28
N GLN A 730 -15.56 -15.37 -23.25
CA GLN A 730 -16.18 -14.54 -24.30
C GLN A 730 -15.63 -13.11 -24.31
N ASP A 731 -15.42 -12.51 -23.14
CA ASP A 731 -14.87 -11.16 -23.01
C ASP A 731 -13.35 -11.06 -23.28
N ARG A 732 -12.66 -12.20 -23.50
CA ARG A 732 -11.20 -12.27 -23.74
C ARG A 732 -10.68 -11.31 -24.82
N ALA A 733 -11.49 -11.01 -25.84
CA ALA A 733 -11.09 -10.15 -26.94
C ALA A 733 -11.04 -8.65 -26.58
N TYR A 734 -11.64 -8.24 -25.47
CA TYR A 734 -11.91 -6.83 -25.13
C TYR A 734 -11.18 -6.32 -23.89
N ILE A 735 -10.66 -7.23 -23.06
CA ILE A 735 -9.92 -6.90 -21.83
C ILE A 735 -8.45 -6.59 -22.20
N PRO A 736 -7.80 -5.59 -21.58
CA PRO A 736 -6.37 -5.35 -21.77
C PRO A 736 -5.54 -6.61 -21.53
N LYS A 737 -4.64 -6.95 -22.47
CA LYS A 737 -3.81 -8.15 -22.37
C LYS A 737 -2.84 -8.03 -21.20
N SER A 738 -3.15 -8.73 -20.10
CA SER A 738 -2.30 -8.86 -18.93
C SER A 738 -1.84 -10.31 -18.80
N VAL A 739 -0.60 -10.52 -18.36
CA VAL A 739 -0.02 -11.85 -18.13
C VAL A 739 -0.90 -12.67 -17.17
N ALA A 740 -1.36 -12.04 -16.08
CA ALA A 740 -2.26 -12.66 -15.11
C ALA A 740 -3.63 -13.06 -15.71
N PHE A 741 -4.10 -12.34 -16.73
CA PHE A 741 -5.36 -12.66 -17.41
C PHE A 741 -5.18 -13.82 -18.41
N ASP A 742 -4.07 -13.87 -19.16
CA ASP A 742 -3.76 -15.03 -20.00
C ASP A 742 -3.48 -16.30 -19.16
N GLU A 743 -2.89 -16.17 -17.96
CA GLU A 743 -2.78 -17.26 -16.98
C GLU A 743 -4.17 -17.76 -16.54
N LEU A 744 -5.08 -16.86 -16.15
CA LEU A 744 -6.45 -17.23 -15.79
C LEU A 744 -7.18 -17.93 -16.96
N VAL A 745 -7.06 -17.42 -18.19
CA VAL A 745 -7.67 -18.04 -19.37
C VAL A 745 -7.11 -19.44 -19.64
N ARG A 746 -5.80 -19.66 -19.44
CA ARG A 746 -5.19 -20.99 -19.54
C ARG A 746 -5.76 -21.93 -18.47
N PHE A 747 -5.88 -21.47 -17.23
CA PHE A 747 -6.48 -22.23 -16.14
C PHE A 747 -7.94 -22.59 -16.42
N ILE A 748 -8.78 -21.62 -16.83
CA ILE A 748 -10.19 -21.86 -17.17
C ILE A 748 -10.33 -22.92 -18.27
N ARG A 749 -9.53 -22.82 -19.34
CA ARG A 749 -9.52 -23.84 -20.42
C ARG A 749 -9.13 -25.22 -19.91
N TYR A 750 -8.23 -25.30 -18.95
CA TYR A 750 -7.83 -26.56 -18.34
C TYR A 750 -8.96 -27.17 -17.49
N VAL A 751 -9.63 -26.36 -16.65
CA VAL A 751 -10.82 -26.79 -15.89
C VAL A 751 -11.93 -27.30 -16.80
N VAL A 752 -12.30 -26.54 -17.84
CA VAL A 752 -13.38 -26.90 -18.77
C VAL A 752 -13.05 -28.18 -19.55
N ARG A 753 -11.78 -28.40 -19.94
CA ARG A 753 -11.36 -29.66 -20.58
C ARG A 753 -11.45 -30.86 -19.63
N GLN A 754 -11.01 -30.73 -18.38
CA GLN A 754 -11.13 -31.82 -17.40
C GLN A 754 -12.60 -32.11 -17.07
N PHE A 755 -13.44 -31.07 -16.99
CA PHE A 755 -14.87 -31.21 -16.81
C PHE A 755 -15.50 -32.10 -17.90
N PHE A 756 -15.31 -31.78 -19.18
CA PHE A 756 -15.88 -32.60 -20.27
C PHE A 756 -15.31 -34.02 -20.30
N LYS A 757 -14.00 -34.18 -20.11
CA LYS A 757 -13.36 -35.51 -20.05
C LYS A 757 -13.88 -36.37 -18.89
N LYS A 758 -14.34 -35.75 -17.80
CA LYS A 758 -14.97 -36.43 -16.66
C LYS A 758 -16.45 -36.68 -16.87
N ALA A 759 -17.16 -35.77 -17.53
CA ALA A 759 -18.55 -35.93 -17.92
C ALA A 759 -18.75 -37.08 -18.93
N GLU A 760 -17.79 -37.29 -19.84
CA GLU A 760 -17.73 -38.48 -20.72
C GLU A 760 -17.67 -39.79 -19.90
N THR A 761 -16.88 -39.82 -18.81
CA THR A 761 -16.78 -41.00 -17.93
C THR A 761 -17.94 -41.15 -16.95
N TYR A 762 -18.65 -40.06 -16.62
CA TYR A 762 -19.72 -40.05 -15.62
C TYR A 762 -20.82 -39.03 -16.01
N PRO A 763 -21.81 -39.43 -16.84
CA PRO A 763 -22.86 -38.54 -17.34
C PRO A 763 -23.75 -37.93 -16.25
N LEU A 764 -23.89 -38.60 -15.10
CA LEU A 764 -24.59 -38.10 -13.92
C LEU A 764 -24.02 -36.78 -13.38
N LEU A 765 -22.76 -36.45 -13.71
CA LEU A 765 -22.16 -35.17 -13.39
C LEU A 765 -23.02 -34.00 -13.86
N PHE A 766 -23.65 -34.08 -15.04
CA PHE A 766 -24.50 -33.01 -15.57
C PHE A 766 -25.66 -32.61 -14.63
N ILE A 767 -26.13 -33.53 -13.79
CA ILE A 767 -27.17 -33.29 -12.79
C ILE A 767 -26.56 -32.76 -11.49
N GLU A 768 -25.44 -33.34 -11.02
CA GLU A 768 -24.75 -32.94 -9.78
C GLU A 768 -24.19 -31.51 -9.80
N ILE A 769 -23.95 -30.95 -10.99
CA ILE A 769 -23.57 -29.55 -11.24
C ILE A 769 -24.60 -28.55 -10.71
N LEU A 770 -25.89 -28.91 -10.75
CA LEU A 770 -27.02 -28.04 -10.42
C LEU A 770 -27.28 -27.94 -8.91
N PHE A 771 -26.89 -28.96 -8.15
CA PHE A 771 -27.18 -29.07 -6.72
C PHE A 771 -26.00 -28.63 -5.86
N LYS A 772 -26.28 -28.12 -4.65
CA LYS A 772 -25.26 -27.78 -3.64
C LYS A 772 -24.58 -28.99 -2.99
N ILE A 773 -25.11 -30.21 -3.22
CA ILE A 773 -24.59 -31.45 -2.65
C ILE A 773 -23.14 -31.66 -3.16
N GLU A 774 -22.24 -32.06 -2.26
CA GLU A 774 -20.91 -32.54 -2.66
C GLU A 774 -21.08 -33.80 -3.53
N PRO A 775 -20.46 -33.89 -4.71
CA PRO A 775 -20.68 -35.02 -5.62
C PRO A 775 -20.18 -36.32 -4.97
N CYS A 776 -21.14 -37.13 -4.48
CA CYS A 776 -20.94 -38.08 -3.38
C CYS A 776 -20.04 -39.30 -3.71
N ARG A 777 -19.46 -39.37 -4.92
CA ARG A 777 -18.71 -40.55 -5.39
C ARG A 777 -17.34 -40.28 -6.01
N ILE A 778 -16.94 -39.03 -6.25
CA ILE A 778 -15.61 -38.74 -6.84
C ILE A 778 -14.46 -39.04 -5.85
N VAL A 779 -14.77 -39.16 -4.55
CA VAL A 779 -13.82 -39.50 -3.48
C VAL A 779 -13.35 -40.97 -3.54
N GLN A 780 -14.14 -41.88 -4.10
CA GLN A 780 -13.82 -43.31 -4.17
C GLN A 780 -13.22 -43.72 -5.51
N ASN A 781 -11.97 -43.30 -5.75
CA ASN A 781 -11.08 -43.95 -6.70
C ASN A 781 -9.67 -44.13 -6.11
N LYS A 782 -9.64 -44.61 -4.86
CA LYS A 782 -8.47 -45.26 -4.25
C LYS A 782 -8.85 -46.72 -3.99
N ASN A 783 -8.12 -47.62 -4.64
CA ASN A 783 -8.12 -49.08 -4.49
C ASN A 783 -9.40 -49.84 -4.88
N PRO A 784 -9.47 -50.39 -6.11
CA PRO A 784 -10.31 -51.55 -6.40
C PRO A 784 -9.61 -52.82 -5.91
N SER A 785 -9.65 -53.07 -4.61
CA SER A 785 -9.09 -54.30 -4.01
C SER A 785 -9.75 -54.64 -2.68
N ILE A 786 -10.85 -55.38 -2.73
CA ILE A 786 -10.89 -56.82 -2.39
C ILE A 786 -12.32 -57.32 -2.67
N THR A 787 -12.41 -58.53 -3.20
CA THR A 787 -13.63 -59.28 -3.50
C THR A 787 -14.16 -60.02 -2.27
N GLU A 788 -15.42 -60.46 -2.37
CA GLU A 788 -16.21 -61.25 -1.40
C GLU A 788 -16.88 -60.45 -0.27
#